data_AF-A0A4R8TSC4-F1
#
_entry.id   AF-A0A4R8TSC4-F1
#
_cell.length_a   1.000
_cell.length_b   1.000
_cell.length_c   1.000
_cell.angle_alpha   90.00
_cell.angle_beta   90.00
_cell.angle_gamma   90.00
#
_symmetry.space_group_name_H-M   'P 1'
#
loop_
_entity.id
_entity.type
_entity.pdbx_description
1 polymer ?
#
loop_
_entity_poly.entity_id
_entity_poly.type
_entity_poly.pdbx_seq_one_letter_code
_entity_poly.pdbx_strand_id
1 'polypeptide(L)'
;MSRDGPFRPIPSKDQLDRPGPRPLLAPPTPPTTGSSSNTSSADLVPQRGGRQRKKRRSYVTRACDWCKQKKLACDGEKTCFECRRRRIDCAYTAVSESILKAIPPGFRLVNTSSADGDEEAMNLLVLFREVSDKDALEALDELKTGRRISDVNAALRTKPGGSPGLSQNALNRAMMPPTRSSLEFELMMRHPIAYPTWAPVETSKLDLDYILLPSKVEWARMPITAPGKVMPGLTPRVPPFGADPSVRASTALESPKPVVAPSVYDERLLQIDIGKWTSIPVTNEFAMTVLSLYLETDHPLTPLFDPDLFLDGLIGRSRFCSKLLVSAVLGWSCQLYASFEPDATVVGCAFYEEAKRLRKTREGHGAEAICAVAALQYMAITAVSLGAGPEYLECLAEMLALAETLRLFNVAPTEGPTMDPEDQDLQQASAQVAWALFNSLTLLSMHIHKRMIEHPPPMAIPDLFIAPTTGGKPTKKAKRRQYLNDFLKVNCKFFLIVHDMLQLMYGPQQKAYAEAISAAFAEDTYRRLLDWADNLPLEFAQGNRCSHHAMVLHICYHLTVVDLFRPLIRHNTGTTRLRLPSFKTKDAGPEAVYSASVHQLKRIVLFYRQTHPESSFSLFWHSALLYLANAMLREAAGGPQNPEWRFYFRLCIASYQTLCGGYRLAKGIAQGLLSMALDRGAMDPREAGAVRRDLERRGRHHHHHDVSDQVVPESLVVDLDLAVTDPSAAQAEKLIRKLKELQVQGVDEGQAAQA
;
A
#
# COMPACT_ATOMS: atom_id res chain seq x y z
N MET A 1 38.68 38.97 35.91
CA MET A 1 38.03 40.28 36.13
C MET A 1 36.55 40.03 35.85
N SER A 2 35.66 39.96 36.85
CA SER A 2 35.22 41.03 37.78
C SER A 2 34.41 42.09 37.04
N ARG A 3 33.20 42.51 37.46
CA ARG A 3 32.37 42.12 38.62
C ARG A 3 30.92 42.65 38.41
N ASP A 4 29.97 42.13 39.18
CA ASP A 4 28.73 42.77 39.72
C ASP A 4 27.80 43.68 38.86
N GLY A 5 26.48 43.54 39.06
CA GLY A 5 25.47 44.61 38.85
C GLY A 5 24.91 45.07 40.21
N PRO A 6 23.68 45.61 40.34
CA PRO A 6 22.70 46.12 39.35
C PRO A 6 22.31 47.61 39.63
N PHE A 7 21.24 48.16 39.03
CA PHE A 7 20.16 48.99 39.65
C PHE A 7 19.27 49.78 38.63
N ARG A 8 18.17 50.38 39.13
CA ARG A 8 17.13 51.25 38.50
C ARG A 8 17.03 52.56 39.34
N PRO A 9 16.46 53.73 38.90
CA PRO A 9 14.99 53.90 38.77
C PRO A 9 14.47 55.05 37.82
N ILE A 10 13.22 55.50 38.06
CA ILE A 10 12.30 56.37 37.28
C ILE A 10 12.35 57.87 37.72
N PRO A 11 11.77 58.85 36.98
CA PRO A 11 10.37 59.35 37.21
C PRO A 11 9.65 59.93 35.94
N SER A 12 8.48 60.61 35.98
CA SER A 12 7.12 60.29 36.49
C SER A 12 6.06 61.37 36.06
N LYS A 13 4.80 61.29 36.55
CA LYS A 13 3.62 62.23 36.41
C LYS A 13 2.78 62.14 35.11
N ASP A 14 1.45 62.38 35.08
CA ASP A 14 0.33 62.61 36.05
C ASP A 14 -1.03 62.57 35.28
N GLN A 15 -2.27 62.48 35.81
CA GLN A 15 -2.89 61.93 37.05
C GLN A 15 -4.46 61.86 36.84
N LEU A 16 -5.29 61.75 37.90
CA LEU A 16 -6.79 61.83 37.94
C LEU A 16 -7.57 60.61 37.34
N ASP A 17 -8.65 60.04 37.92
CA ASP A 17 -9.23 60.17 39.29
C ASP A 17 -10.10 58.94 39.71
N ARG A 18 -10.65 58.89 40.95
CA ARG A 18 -11.49 57.79 41.55
C ARG A 18 -12.64 58.36 42.43
N PRO A 19 -13.83 57.71 42.66
CA PRO A 19 -13.99 56.50 43.50
C PRO A 19 -15.25 55.59 43.23
N GLY A 20 -15.66 54.74 44.19
CA GLY A 20 -16.94 53.97 44.27
C GLY A 20 -17.56 54.08 45.70
N PRO A 21 -18.27 53.09 46.33
CA PRO A 21 -18.88 51.82 45.85
C PRO A 21 -20.26 51.36 46.50
N ARG A 22 -20.93 50.31 45.94
CA ARG A 22 -21.95 49.38 46.58
C ARG A 22 -23.33 49.97 47.05
N PRO A 23 -24.37 49.20 47.50
CA PRO A 23 -24.50 47.75 47.78
C PRO A 23 -25.70 47.00 47.06
N LEU A 24 -26.29 45.96 47.70
CA LEU A 24 -27.12 44.85 47.14
C LEU A 24 -28.63 44.91 47.50
N LEU A 25 -29.50 44.16 46.78
CA LEU A 25 -30.73 43.49 47.30
C LEU A 25 -31.28 42.41 46.32
N ALA A 26 -32.32 41.63 46.70
CA ALA A 26 -32.66 40.31 46.12
C ALA A 26 -34.20 40.06 45.85
N PRO A 27 -34.76 38.83 45.61
CA PRO A 27 -35.85 38.59 44.64
C PRO A 27 -37.27 38.33 45.23
N PRO A 28 -38.28 38.08 44.37
CA PRO A 28 -39.14 36.89 44.53
C PRO A 28 -39.56 36.16 43.22
N THR A 29 -40.45 35.15 43.34
CA THR A 29 -40.80 34.06 42.39
C THR A 29 -42.23 34.17 41.76
N PRO A 30 -42.65 33.28 40.80
CA PRO A 30 -43.80 33.50 39.88
C PRO A 30 -45.10 32.72 40.20
N PRO A 31 -46.18 32.91 39.40
CA PRO A 31 -47.14 31.81 39.13
C PRO A 31 -47.68 31.65 37.68
N THR A 32 -47.64 30.39 37.22
CA THR A 32 -48.64 29.54 36.51
C THR A 32 -49.87 30.06 35.71
N THR A 33 -49.93 29.67 34.42
CA THR A 33 -51.01 28.96 33.64
C THR A 33 -52.52 29.33 33.62
N GLY A 34 -53.08 29.39 32.39
CA GLY A 34 -54.49 29.17 31.95
C GLY A 34 -54.57 29.38 30.41
N SER A 35 -55.22 28.59 29.53
CA SER A 35 -56.54 27.89 29.47
C SER A 35 -57.75 28.86 29.33
N SER A 36 -58.74 28.72 28.42
CA SER A 36 -59.12 27.62 27.51
C SER A 36 -59.85 28.07 26.20
N SER A 37 -59.77 27.22 25.16
CA SER A 37 -60.68 26.91 24.02
C SER A 37 -62.04 27.62 23.72
N ASN A 38 -62.26 27.87 22.40
CA ASN A 38 -63.44 27.55 21.53
C ASN A 38 -64.86 28.17 21.70
N THR A 39 -65.44 28.63 20.56
CA THR A 39 -66.77 28.31 19.92
C THR A 39 -66.98 29.24 18.70
N SER A 40 -67.05 28.78 17.42
CA SER A 40 -68.15 28.14 16.64
C SER A 40 -69.38 29.05 16.37
N SER A 41 -69.58 29.56 15.14
CA SER A 41 -70.48 29.04 14.05
C SER A 41 -71.95 29.51 14.19
N ALA A 42 -72.73 29.90 13.16
CA ALA A 42 -72.54 30.13 11.70
C ALA A 42 -73.41 31.37 11.27
N ASP A 43 -73.94 31.67 10.06
CA ASP A 43 -73.98 31.14 8.66
C ASP A 43 -74.22 32.36 7.69
N LEU A 44 -73.96 32.38 6.37
CA LEU A 44 -74.69 31.88 5.17
C LEU A 44 -76.18 32.32 5.09
N VAL A 45 -76.71 33.05 4.08
CA VAL A 45 -76.88 32.81 2.61
C VAL A 45 -77.55 34.10 1.99
N PRO A 46 -77.42 34.53 0.70
CA PRO A 46 -76.35 34.41 -0.33
C PRO A 46 -76.11 35.68 -1.23
N GLN A 47 -75.06 35.66 -2.09
CA GLN A 47 -74.94 36.32 -3.44
C GLN A 47 -75.21 37.85 -3.65
N ARG A 48 -74.72 38.57 -4.67
CA ARG A 48 -73.54 38.60 -5.60
C ARG A 48 -73.65 39.98 -6.31
N GLY A 49 -72.64 40.76 -6.68
CA GLY A 49 -71.18 40.79 -6.55
C GLY A 49 -70.69 42.07 -7.28
N GLY A 50 -69.45 42.55 -7.24
CA GLY A 50 -68.24 42.08 -6.57
C GLY A 50 -67.08 43.06 -6.78
N ARG A 51 -67.25 44.35 -6.41
CA ARG A 51 -66.21 45.38 -6.58
C ARG A 51 -65.07 45.22 -5.57
N GLN A 52 -63.85 45.51 -6.02
CA GLN A 52 -62.59 45.20 -5.34
C GLN A 52 -62.48 45.85 -3.94
N ARG A 53 -62.11 45.06 -2.93
CA ARG A 53 -61.61 45.55 -1.63
C ARG A 53 -60.23 44.96 -1.36
N LYS A 54 -59.35 45.80 -0.80
CA LYS A 54 -57.90 45.60 -0.64
C LYS A 54 -57.58 44.24 0.01
N LYS A 55 -56.77 43.41 -0.67
CA LYS A 55 -56.15 42.22 -0.03
C LYS A 55 -55.40 42.66 1.23
N ARG A 56 -55.52 41.89 2.32
CA ARG A 56 -54.63 42.00 3.49
C ARG A 56 -53.18 41.84 3.01
N ARG A 57 -52.25 42.63 3.57
CA ARG A 57 -50.80 42.45 3.36
C ARG A 57 -50.40 41.04 3.82
N SER A 58 -49.52 40.39 3.06
CA SER A 58 -48.79 39.23 3.55
C SER A 58 -47.97 39.61 4.78
N TYR A 59 -47.88 38.72 5.76
CA TYR A 59 -47.05 38.93 6.94
C TYR A 59 -45.60 38.52 6.60
N VAL A 60 -44.72 39.50 6.46
CA VAL A 60 -43.32 39.30 6.06
C VAL A 60 -42.50 38.99 7.30
N THR A 61 -42.08 37.74 7.45
CA THR A 61 -41.34 37.24 8.62
C THR A 61 -39.90 37.78 8.73
N ARG A 62 -39.29 38.19 7.61
CA ARG A 62 -37.97 38.86 7.58
C ARG A 62 -37.93 39.96 6.52
N ALA A 63 -37.64 41.19 6.93
CA ALA A 63 -37.23 42.27 6.02
C ALA A 63 -35.77 42.09 5.56
N CYS A 64 -35.45 42.54 4.35
CA CYS A 64 -34.06 42.63 3.88
C CYS A 64 -33.23 43.56 4.78
N ASP A 65 -31.92 43.39 4.77
CA ASP A 65 -31.07 44.02 5.80
C ASP A 65 -31.03 45.54 5.67
N TRP A 66 -31.13 46.07 4.45
CA TRP A 66 -31.25 47.52 4.20
C TRP A 66 -32.57 48.10 4.72
N CYS A 67 -33.72 47.48 4.39
CA CYS A 67 -35.02 47.92 4.94
C CYS A 67 -35.05 47.81 6.46
N LYS A 68 -34.47 46.74 7.03
CA LYS A 68 -34.33 46.55 8.48
C LYS A 68 -33.49 47.66 9.12
N GLN A 69 -32.33 48.01 8.55
CA GLN A 69 -31.46 49.09 9.04
C GLN A 69 -32.14 50.46 8.96
N LYS A 70 -32.90 50.73 7.89
CA LYS A 70 -33.64 52.00 7.70
C LYS A 70 -35.04 52.02 8.32
N LYS A 71 -35.46 50.93 9.00
CA LYS A 71 -36.80 50.74 9.58
C LYS A 71 -37.95 50.96 8.58
N LEU A 72 -37.73 50.61 7.31
CA LEU A 72 -38.70 50.72 6.23
C LEU A 72 -39.48 49.41 6.05
N ALA A 73 -40.73 49.53 5.59
CA ALA A 73 -41.56 48.36 5.26
C ALA A 73 -40.95 47.58 4.08
N CYS A 74 -40.83 46.27 4.26
CA CYS A 74 -40.36 45.32 3.25
C CYS A 74 -41.51 44.37 2.90
N ASP A 75 -41.65 44.01 1.63
CA ASP A 75 -42.66 43.07 1.10
C ASP A 75 -42.16 41.62 1.04
N GLY A 76 -40.87 41.39 1.25
CA GLY A 76 -40.27 40.06 1.30
C GLY A 76 -39.92 39.44 -0.05
N GLU A 77 -40.06 40.18 -1.17
CA GLU A 77 -39.67 39.66 -2.49
C GLU A 77 -38.14 39.57 -2.64
N LYS A 78 -37.68 38.67 -3.53
CA LYS A 78 -36.26 38.40 -3.83
C LYS A 78 -35.46 39.64 -4.24
N THR A 79 -36.13 40.68 -4.74
CA THR A 79 -35.71 42.08 -4.60
C THR A 79 -36.90 42.90 -4.12
N CYS A 80 -36.89 43.37 -2.87
CA CYS A 80 -38.07 44.01 -2.28
C CYS A 80 -38.43 45.32 -2.99
N PHE A 81 -39.73 45.70 -3.04
CA PHE A 81 -40.19 46.87 -3.80
C PHE A 81 -39.43 48.16 -3.46
N GLU A 82 -39.13 48.41 -2.19
CA GLU A 82 -38.48 49.66 -1.75
C GLU A 82 -36.98 49.70 -2.13
N CYS A 83 -36.27 48.57 -2.10
CA CYS A 83 -34.91 48.44 -2.67
C CYS A 83 -34.94 48.59 -4.20
N ARG A 84 -35.87 47.90 -4.88
CA ARG A 84 -36.04 47.93 -6.34
C ARG A 84 -36.33 49.35 -6.84
N ARG A 85 -37.22 50.07 -6.16
CA ARG A 85 -37.57 51.48 -6.44
C ARG A 85 -36.39 52.43 -6.26
N ARG A 86 -35.53 52.19 -5.26
CA ARG A 86 -34.38 53.04 -4.95
C ARG A 86 -33.08 52.64 -5.67
N ARG A 87 -33.08 51.53 -6.42
CA ARG A 87 -31.91 50.91 -7.05
C ARG A 87 -30.78 50.62 -6.04
N ILE A 88 -31.14 50.12 -4.86
CA ILE A 88 -30.20 49.70 -3.81
C ILE A 88 -30.24 48.17 -3.73
N ASP A 89 -29.07 47.55 -3.52
CA ASP A 89 -28.96 46.10 -3.39
C ASP A 89 -29.80 45.54 -2.23
N CYS A 90 -30.34 44.34 -2.42
CA CYS A 90 -31.38 43.75 -1.58
C CYS A 90 -30.88 42.51 -0.83
N ALA A 91 -29.80 42.67 -0.08
CA ALA A 91 -29.16 41.56 0.64
C ALA A 91 -30.01 41.03 1.82
N TYR A 92 -29.92 39.71 2.01
CA TYR A 92 -30.41 38.95 3.16
C TYR A 92 -29.26 38.09 3.71
N THR A 93 -28.32 38.71 4.41
CA THR A 93 -27.14 38.06 4.99
C THR A 93 -27.53 36.94 5.98
N ALA A 94 -26.67 35.91 6.06
CA ALA A 94 -26.93 34.74 6.88
C ALA A 94 -26.83 35.04 8.40
N VAL A 95 -27.38 34.13 9.19
CA VAL A 95 -27.55 34.18 10.66
C VAL A 95 -26.26 34.63 11.38
N SER A 96 -26.32 35.72 12.15
CA SER A 96 -25.21 36.20 12.98
C SER A 96 -25.08 35.40 14.29
N GLU A 97 -23.86 35.34 14.85
CA GLU A 97 -23.54 34.66 16.14
C GLU A 97 -24.55 34.90 17.28
N SER A 98 -25.11 36.10 17.36
CA SER A 98 -26.08 36.49 18.39
C SER A 98 -27.34 35.60 18.42
N ILE A 99 -27.69 34.96 17.30
CA ILE A 99 -28.81 34.01 17.22
C ILE A 99 -28.38 32.63 17.74
N LEU A 100 -27.17 32.17 17.43
CA LEU A 100 -26.60 30.93 18.00
C LEU A 100 -26.48 31.03 19.53
N LYS A 101 -26.12 32.21 20.04
CA LYS A 101 -26.03 32.51 21.48
C LYS A 101 -27.39 32.66 22.18
N ALA A 102 -28.50 32.68 21.43
CA ALA A 102 -29.87 32.77 21.96
C ALA A 102 -30.57 31.40 22.13
N ILE A 103 -29.93 30.30 21.71
CA ILE A 103 -30.50 28.95 21.85
C ILE A 103 -30.37 28.47 23.32
N PRO A 104 -31.44 28.00 23.97
CA PRO A 104 -31.38 27.49 25.34
C PRO A 104 -30.37 26.33 25.50
N PRO A 105 -29.73 26.16 26.67
CA PRO A 105 -28.66 25.16 26.84
C PRO A 105 -29.04 23.72 26.46
N GLY A 106 -30.30 23.31 26.69
CA GLY A 106 -30.82 21.99 26.34
C GLY A 106 -31.24 21.80 24.87
N PHE A 107 -31.14 22.83 24.03
CA PHE A 107 -31.46 22.79 22.59
C PHE A 107 -30.24 23.07 21.70
N ARG A 108 -29.03 23.05 22.26
CA ARG A 108 -27.80 23.05 21.46
C ARG A 108 -27.68 21.72 20.72
N LEU A 109 -27.81 21.77 19.40
CA LEU A 109 -27.40 20.71 18.49
C LEU A 109 -25.87 20.55 18.55
N VAL A 110 -25.42 19.78 19.56
CA VAL A 110 -24.05 19.27 19.77
C VAL A 110 -22.99 20.37 19.98
N ASN A 111 -22.14 20.25 21.01
CA ASN A 111 -20.96 21.14 21.11
C ASN A 111 -20.05 20.85 19.91
N THR A 112 -19.41 21.85 19.29
CA THR A 112 -18.59 21.63 18.09
C THR A 112 -17.51 20.56 18.29
N SER A 113 -16.91 20.53 19.49
CA SER A 113 -15.91 19.53 19.92
C SER A 113 -16.43 18.09 20.06
N SER A 114 -17.75 17.88 20.02
CA SER A 114 -18.38 16.56 19.97
C SER A 114 -19.08 16.30 18.63
N ALA A 115 -19.28 17.33 17.79
CA ALA A 115 -19.82 17.18 16.43
C ALA A 115 -18.78 16.63 15.47
N ASP A 116 -17.51 17.03 15.61
CA ASP A 116 -16.38 16.46 14.83
C ASP A 116 -16.12 14.97 15.13
N GLY A 117 -16.76 14.40 16.16
CA GLY A 117 -16.64 13.00 16.57
C GLY A 117 -17.90 12.15 16.42
N ASP A 118 -19.02 12.71 15.94
CA ASP A 118 -20.28 11.98 15.74
C ASP A 118 -20.28 11.32 14.35
N GLU A 119 -19.84 10.06 14.31
CA GLU A 119 -19.65 9.31 13.08
C GLU A 119 -20.97 9.00 12.38
N GLU A 120 -22.01 8.64 13.13
CA GLU A 120 -23.34 8.37 12.59
C GLU A 120 -23.95 9.63 11.96
N ALA A 121 -23.88 10.79 12.62
CA ALA A 121 -24.40 12.05 12.07
C ALA A 121 -23.65 12.49 10.81
N MET A 122 -22.33 12.33 10.76
CA MET A 122 -21.54 12.66 9.56
C MET A 122 -21.82 11.70 8.39
N ASN A 123 -22.01 10.40 8.65
CA ASN A 123 -22.43 9.44 7.62
C ASN A 123 -23.81 9.79 7.03
N LEU A 124 -24.77 10.22 7.86
CA LEU A 124 -26.11 10.62 7.43
C LEU A 124 -26.07 11.82 6.46
N LEU A 125 -25.30 12.86 6.82
CA LEU A 125 -25.16 14.07 6.02
C LEU A 125 -24.43 13.85 4.67
N VAL A 126 -23.68 12.75 4.55
CA VAL A 126 -23.11 12.27 3.28
C VAL A 126 -24.17 11.53 2.46
N LEU A 127 -24.87 10.57 3.07
CA LEU A 127 -25.92 9.79 2.39
C LEU A 127 -27.02 10.69 1.79
N PHE A 128 -27.41 11.76 2.48
CA PHE A 128 -28.37 12.77 1.99
C PHE A 128 -27.92 13.54 0.72
N ARG A 129 -26.69 13.36 0.24
CA ARG A 129 -26.20 13.92 -1.04
C ARG A 129 -26.17 12.89 -2.18
N GLU A 130 -26.33 11.62 -1.84
CA GLU A 130 -26.13 10.47 -2.74
C GLU A 130 -27.45 9.73 -3.01
N VAL A 131 -28.39 9.74 -2.07
CA VAL A 131 -29.77 9.24 -2.25
C VAL A 131 -30.69 10.29 -2.89
N SER A 132 -31.87 9.88 -3.37
CA SER A 132 -32.82 10.84 -3.96
C SER A 132 -33.42 11.79 -2.91
N ASP A 133 -33.90 12.97 -3.34
CA ASP A 133 -34.62 13.93 -2.49
C ASP A 133 -35.77 13.25 -1.70
N LYS A 134 -36.44 12.26 -2.31
CA LYS A 134 -37.51 11.49 -1.66
C LYS A 134 -36.96 10.67 -0.50
N ASP A 135 -35.85 9.96 -0.70
CA ASP A 135 -35.25 9.09 0.32
C ASP A 135 -34.61 9.90 1.45
N ALA A 136 -34.00 11.05 1.12
CA ALA A 136 -33.48 12.00 2.10
C ALA A 136 -34.62 12.60 2.96
N LEU A 137 -35.76 12.95 2.35
CA LEU A 137 -36.94 13.45 3.06
C LEU A 137 -37.59 12.37 3.95
N GLU A 138 -37.65 11.13 3.48
CA GLU A 138 -38.21 9.98 4.23
C GLU A 138 -37.35 9.66 5.46
N ALA A 139 -36.02 9.61 5.30
CA ALA A 139 -35.07 9.48 6.40
C ALA A 139 -35.09 10.68 7.37
N LEU A 140 -35.29 11.91 6.86
CA LEU A 140 -35.53 13.09 7.68
C LEU A 140 -36.83 13.00 8.50
N ASP A 141 -37.80 12.19 8.10
CA ASP A 141 -39.02 11.96 8.88
C ASP A 141 -38.84 10.84 9.91
N GLU A 142 -38.12 9.76 9.58
CA GLU A 142 -37.72 8.74 10.56
C GLU A 142 -36.91 9.33 11.73
N LEU A 143 -36.06 10.32 11.46
CA LEU A 143 -35.31 11.03 12.50
C LEU A 143 -36.23 11.91 13.38
N LYS A 144 -37.29 12.51 12.81
CA LYS A 144 -38.30 13.26 13.59
C LYS A 144 -39.18 12.35 14.44
N THR A 145 -39.43 11.12 14.00
CA THR A 145 -40.14 10.11 14.82
C THR A 145 -39.24 9.43 15.85
N GLY A 146 -37.95 9.81 15.92
CA GLY A 146 -37.02 9.40 16.97
C GLY A 146 -36.23 8.13 16.65
N ARG A 147 -36.18 7.68 15.38
CA ARG A 147 -35.32 6.57 14.96
C ARG A 147 -33.84 6.95 15.13
N ARG A 148 -32.99 5.99 15.49
CA ARG A 148 -31.55 6.25 15.67
C ARG A 148 -30.87 6.47 14.33
N ILE A 149 -29.87 7.37 14.32
CA ILE A 149 -29.11 7.71 13.11
C ILE A 149 -28.40 6.47 12.52
N SER A 150 -27.94 5.54 13.37
CA SER A 150 -27.42 4.22 12.99
C SER A 150 -28.37 3.44 12.07
N ASP A 151 -29.65 3.43 12.41
CA ASP A 151 -30.66 2.56 11.79
C ASP A 151 -31.13 3.19 10.47
N VAL A 152 -31.22 4.53 10.44
CA VAL A 152 -31.49 5.33 9.25
C VAL A 152 -30.34 5.21 8.24
N ASN A 153 -29.09 5.28 8.70
CA ASN A 153 -27.91 5.06 7.87
C ASN A 153 -27.88 3.65 7.26
N ALA A 154 -28.29 2.62 8.03
CA ALA A 154 -28.41 1.25 7.53
C ALA A 154 -29.53 1.12 6.48
N ALA A 155 -30.70 1.72 6.71
CA ALA A 155 -31.84 1.68 5.80
C ALA A 155 -31.58 2.42 4.47
N LEU A 156 -30.83 3.52 4.48
CA LEU A 156 -30.44 4.23 3.27
C LEU A 156 -29.44 3.43 2.42
N ARG A 157 -28.56 2.64 3.05
CA ARG A 157 -27.56 1.79 2.37
C ARG A 157 -28.13 0.53 1.70
N THR A 158 -29.41 0.19 1.92
CA THR A 158 -30.06 -1.00 1.32
C THR A 158 -31.08 -0.68 0.22
N LYS A 159 -31.29 0.60 -0.11
CA LYS A 159 -32.25 1.02 -1.16
C LYS A 159 -31.65 0.93 -2.58
N PRO A 160 -32.45 0.59 -3.61
CA PRO A 160 -31.99 0.57 -5.00
C PRO A 160 -31.53 1.97 -5.46
N GLY A 161 -30.28 2.06 -5.94
CA GLY A 161 -29.61 3.34 -6.25
C GLY A 161 -28.51 3.69 -5.25
N GLY A 162 -28.56 3.16 -4.02
CA GLY A 162 -27.40 3.13 -3.12
C GLY A 162 -26.37 2.12 -3.64
N SER A 163 -25.28 2.60 -4.23
CA SER A 163 -24.15 1.74 -4.60
C SER A 163 -23.53 1.08 -3.36
N PRO A 164 -23.25 -0.24 -3.37
CA PRO A 164 -22.45 -0.90 -2.33
C PRO A 164 -20.96 -0.51 -2.33
N GLY A 165 -20.54 0.34 -3.28
CA GLY A 165 -19.23 0.98 -3.31
C GLY A 165 -19.07 1.99 -2.18
N LEU A 166 -17.82 2.28 -1.82
CA LEU A 166 -17.52 3.28 -0.80
C LEU A 166 -17.77 4.67 -1.38
N SER A 167 -18.45 5.55 -0.63
CA SER A 167 -18.48 6.94 -1.04
C SER A 167 -17.07 7.53 -1.00
N GLN A 168 -16.81 8.48 -1.90
CA GLN A 168 -15.55 9.22 -2.01
C GLN A 168 -15.07 9.79 -0.65
N ASN A 169 -16.01 10.02 0.27
CA ASN A 169 -15.79 10.59 1.59
C ASN A 169 -15.19 9.60 2.61
N ALA A 170 -15.42 8.29 2.47
CA ALA A 170 -14.72 7.29 3.28
C ALA A 170 -13.22 7.29 2.93
N LEU A 171 -12.88 7.24 1.63
CA LEU A 171 -11.48 7.38 1.20
C LEU A 171 -10.87 8.72 1.64
N ASN A 172 -11.61 9.83 1.53
CA ASN A 172 -11.16 11.12 2.04
C ASN A 172 -10.85 11.09 3.55
N ARG A 173 -11.56 10.28 4.34
CA ARG A 173 -11.38 10.13 5.79
C ARG A 173 -10.16 9.27 6.15
N ALA A 174 -9.99 8.11 5.50
CA ALA A 174 -8.74 7.34 5.49
C ALA A 174 -7.52 8.19 5.09
N MET A 175 -7.76 9.22 4.26
CA MET A 175 -6.74 10.14 3.78
C MET A 175 -6.42 11.32 4.70
N MET A 176 -7.21 11.59 5.74
CA MET A 176 -6.94 12.68 6.69
C MET A 176 -5.67 12.42 7.53
N PRO A 177 -5.00 13.48 8.04
CA PRO A 177 -3.98 13.34 9.08
C PRO A 177 -4.61 12.82 10.39
N PRO A 178 -3.89 11.98 11.18
CA PRO A 178 -4.39 11.46 12.44
C PRO A 178 -4.51 12.56 13.52
N THR A 179 -5.25 12.26 14.58
CA THR A 179 -5.52 13.22 15.66
C THR A 179 -4.25 13.61 16.41
N ARG A 180 -4.15 14.88 16.85
CA ARG A 180 -2.98 15.45 17.56
C ARG A 180 -2.59 14.75 18.87
N SER A 181 -3.41 13.80 19.34
CA SER A 181 -3.24 13.06 20.59
C SER A 181 -3.15 11.55 20.36
N SER A 182 -2.84 11.09 19.15
CA SER A 182 -2.59 9.68 18.83
C SER A 182 -1.10 9.35 18.81
N LEU A 183 -0.76 8.06 18.93
CA LEU A 183 0.60 7.59 18.69
C LEU A 183 1.05 7.86 17.24
N GLU A 184 0.18 7.70 16.25
CA GLU A 184 0.52 7.93 14.83
C GLU A 184 0.98 9.39 14.59
N PHE A 185 0.33 10.38 15.23
CA PHE A 185 0.79 11.77 15.19
C PHE A 185 2.14 11.97 15.92
N GLU A 186 2.40 11.28 17.04
CA GLU A 186 3.73 11.32 17.68
C GLU A 186 4.81 10.72 16.76
N LEU A 187 4.52 9.60 16.08
CA LEU A 187 5.42 8.99 15.11
C LEU A 187 5.69 9.92 13.93
N MET A 188 4.66 10.52 13.33
CA MET A 188 4.82 11.44 12.19
C MET A 188 5.61 12.70 12.54
N MET A 189 5.51 13.19 13.77
CA MET A 189 6.25 14.37 14.24
C MET A 189 7.69 14.08 14.68
N ARG A 190 8.05 12.82 14.94
CA ARG A 190 9.36 12.42 15.49
C ARG A 190 10.20 11.57 14.54
N HIS A 191 9.56 10.79 13.68
CA HIS A 191 10.16 9.80 12.78
C HIS A 191 9.63 9.95 11.34
N PRO A 192 9.73 11.16 10.74
CA PRO A 192 9.03 11.51 9.50
C PRO A 192 9.52 10.78 8.25
N ILE A 193 10.62 10.02 8.34
CA ILE A 193 11.14 9.20 7.23
C ILE A 193 10.36 7.87 7.10
N ALA A 194 9.98 7.26 8.22
CA ALA A 194 9.17 6.04 8.28
C ALA A 194 7.67 6.31 8.44
N TYR A 195 7.29 7.49 8.92
CA TYR A 195 5.88 7.90 9.09
C TYR A 195 5.67 9.31 8.50
N PRO A 196 5.80 9.50 7.17
CA PRO A 196 5.67 10.82 6.59
C PRO A 196 4.24 11.36 6.65
N THR A 197 4.13 12.69 6.68
CA THR A 197 2.90 13.41 6.35
C THR A 197 2.62 13.30 4.86
N TRP A 198 1.98 12.21 4.44
CA TRP A 198 1.47 12.08 3.06
C TRP A 198 0.56 13.28 2.73
N ALA A 199 0.79 13.88 1.55
CA ALA A 199 -0.15 14.84 1.01
C ALA A 199 -1.52 14.16 0.78
N PRO A 200 -2.65 14.87 0.99
CA PRO A 200 -3.95 14.37 0.54
C PRO A 200 -3.89 14.06 -0.95
N VAL A 201 -4.22 12.83 -1.34
CA VAL A 201 -4.25 12.43 -2.75
C VAL A 201 -5.30 13.29 -3.47
N GLU A 202 -4.96 13.82 -4.64
CA GLU A 202 -5.89 14.66 -5.42
C GLU A 202 -6.98 13.78 -6.04
N THR A 203 -8.06 13.53 -5.31
CA THR A 203 -9.15 12.62 -5.72
C THR A 203 -9.88 13.06 -6.98
N SER A 204 -9.82 14.36 -7.33
CA SER A 204 -10.27 14.88 -8.63
C SER A 204 -9.44 14.42 -9.83
N LYS A 205 -8.32 13.70 -9.61
CA LYS A 205 -7.47 13.07 -10.63
C LYS A 205 -7.36 11.54 -10.45
N LEU A 206 -8.01 10.97 -9.44
CA LEU A 206 -7.91 9.55 -9.10
C LEU A 206 -9.25 8.85 -9.36
N ASP A 207 -9.35 8.21 -10.52
CA ASP A 207 -10.46 7.32 -10.83
C ASP A 207 -10.37 6.06 -9.94
N LEU A 208 -11.28 5.99 -8.96
CA LEU A 208 -11.32 4.93 -7.95
C LEU A 208 -11.83 3.59 -8.48
N ASP A 209 -12.71 3.61 -9.48
CA ASP A 209 -13.16 2.38 -10.12
C ASP A 209 -12.03 1.84 -11.01
N TYR A 210 -11.30 2.72 -11.71
CA TYR A 210 -10.15 2.33 -12.53
C TYR A 210 -8.98 1.76 -11.71
N ILE A 211 -8.60 2.34 -10.56
CA ILE A 211 -7.47 1.81 -9.76
C ILE A 211 -7.78 0.44 -9.12
N LEU A 212 -9.07 0.11 -9.00
CA LEU A 212 -9.57 -1.22 -8.62
C LEU A 212 -9.66 -2.21 -9.80
N LEU A 213 -9.34 -1.80 -11.03
CA LEU A 213 -9.15 -2.71 -12.16
C LEU A 213 -7.69 -3.21 -12.22
N PRO A 214 -7.45 -4.44 -12.71
CA PRO A 214 -6.08 -4.93 -12.86
C PRO A 214 -5.46 -4.35 -14.14
N SER A 215 -4.41 -3.55 -13.96
CA SER A 215 -3.73 -2.74 -14.97
C SER A 215 -3.27 -3.50 -16.21
N LYS A 216 -2.94 -2.71 -17.25
CA LYS A 216 -2.07 -3.09 -18.36
C LYS A 216 -0.99 -2.01 -18.50
N VAL A 217 0.23 -2.41 -18.86
CA VAL A 217 1.34 -1.50 -19.18
C VAL A 217 1.67 -1.70 -20.66
N GLU A 218 2.11 -0.66 -21.35
CA GLU A 218 2.64 -0.79 -22.71
C GLU A 218 4.15 -0.52 -22.73
N TRP A 219 4.87 -1.31 -23.51
CA TRP A 219 6.28 -1.07 -23.82
C TRP A 219 6.37 -0.19 -25.06
N ALA A 220 7.07 0.95 -24.98
CA ALA A 220 7.28 1.76 -26.17
C ALA A 220 8.19 1.00 -27.14
N ARG A 221 7.73 0.80 -28.39
CA ARG A 221 8.57 0.19 -29.42
C ARG A 221 9.68 1.16 -29.82
N MET A 222 10.94 0.70 -29.77
CA MET A 222 12.07 1.46 -30.29
C MET A 222 11.85 1.83 -31.76
N PRO A 223 11.99 3.10 -32.16
CA PRO A 223 12.04 3.46 -33.57
C PRO A 223 13.37 2.98 -34.15
N ILE A 224 13.34 1.85 -34.88
CA ILE A 224 14.53 1.24 -35.48
C ILE A 224 15.03 2.11 -36.65
N THR A 225 15.84 3.13 -36.34
CA THR A 225 16.59 3.90 -37.34
C THR A 225 17.83 3.11 -37.78
N ALA A 226 17.62 2.11 -38.63
CA ALA A 226 18.71 1.32 -39.21
C ALA A 226 19.60 2.19 -40.12
N PRO A 227 20.92 2.32 -39.84
CA PRO A 227 21.83 3.13 -40.64
C PRO A 227 22.30 2.37 -41.90
N GLY A 228 21.41 2.15 -42.87
CA GLY A 228 21.77 1.49 -44.12
C GLY A 228 20.65 1.45 -45.15
N LYS A 229 20.92 1.95 -46.37
CA LYS A 229 20.07 1.69 -47.54
C LYS A 229 20.25 0.24 -47.99
N VAL A 230 19.19 -0.55 -47.96
CA VAL A 230 19.09 -1.81 -48.70
C VAL A 230 17.84 -1.74 -49.59
N MET A 231 17.96 -2.24 -50.83
CA MET A 231 16.87 -2.21 -51.81
C MET A 231 15.70 -3.13 -51.43
N PRO A 232 14.47 -2.83 -51.89
CA PRO A 232 13.32 -3.70 -51.66
C PRO A 232 13.42 -4.98 -52.50
N GLY A 233 13.76 -6.10 -51.86
CA GLY A 233 13.77 -7.41 -52.49
C GLY A 233 14.06 -8.55 -51.52
N LEU A 234 13.13 -9.52 -51.45
CA LEU A 234 13.31 -10.84 -50.84
C LEU A 234 13.73 -10.89 -49.35
N THR A 235 12.76 -10.73 -48.45
CA THR A 235 12.80 -11.34 -47.11
C THR A 235 11.69 -12.39 -46.97
N PRO A 236 11.98 -13.60 -46.47
CA PRO A 236 10.95 -14.58 -46.11
C PRO A 236 10.16 -14.06 -44.90
N ARG A 237 8.91 -13.65 -45.12
CA ARG A 237 8.06 -13.05 -44.09
C ARG A 237 7.38 -14.13 -43.24
N VAL A 238 8.09 -14.63 -42.23
CA VAL A 238 7.48 -15.46 -41.17
C VAL A 238 6.42 -14.63 -40.44
N PRO A 239 5.14 -15.03 -40.40
CA PRO A 239 4.12 -14.33 -39.63
C PRO A 239 4.30 -14.57 -38.12
N PRO A 240 3.83 -13.66 -37.24
CA PRO A 240 3.59 -14.02 -35.85
C PRO A 240 2.53 -15.13 -35.79
N PHE A 241 2.70 -16.10 -34.89
CA PHE A 241 1.77 -17.23 -34.76
C PHE A 241 0.40 -16.76 -34.25
N GLY A 242 -0.68 -17.31 -34.84
CA GLY A 242 -1.97 -17.42 -34.15
C GLY A 242 -2.87 -16.18 -34.01
N ALA A 243 -2.77 -15.18 -34.89
CA ALA A 243 -3.72 -14.05 -34.88
C ALA A 243 -5.07 -14.40 -35.56
N ASP A 244 -6.08 -14.79 -34.77
CA ASP A 244 -7.46 -14.93 -35.24
C ASP A 244 -8.12 -13.53 -35.42
N PRO A 245 -8.61 -13.16 -36.62
CA PRO A 245 -9.18 -11.83 -36.86
C PRO A 245 -10.59 -11.57 -36.27
N SER A 246 -11.23 -12.55 -35.63
CA SER A 246 -12.70 -12.55 -35.46
C SER A 246 -13.28 -11.90 -34.19
N VAL A 247 -12.46 -11.34 -33.30
CA VAL A 247 -12.95 -10.67 -32.07
C VAL A 247 -13.07 -9.16 -32.24
N ARG A 248 -14.24 -8.68 -32.68
CA ARG A 248 -14.65 -7.28 -32.50
C ARG A 248 -14.95 -7.00 -31.02
N ALA A 249 -13.95 -6.56 -30.27
CA ALA A 249 -14.15 -6.02 -28.93
C ALA A 249 -14.99 -4.73 -28.99
N SER A 250 -16.05 -4.66 -28.17
CA SER A 250 -16.82 -3.42 -27.98
C SER A 250 -15.92 -2.33 -27.39
N THR A 251 -16.03 -1.11 -27.90
CA THR A 251 -15.26 0.05 -27.44
C THR A 251 -15.74 0.52 -26.06
N ALA A 252 -15.26 -0.13 -25.01
CA ALA A 252 -15.22 0.44 -23.66
C ALA A 252 -14.18 1.57 -23.61
N LEU A 253 -14.28 2.43 -22.59
CA LEU A 253 -13.42 3.60 -22.41
C LEU A 253 -11.98 3.15 -22.09
N GLU A 254 -11.08 3.15 -23.10
CA GLU A 254 -9.67 2.83 -22.87
C GLU A 254 -8.94 3.98 -22.16
N SER A 255 -8.24 3.63 -21.08
CA SER A 255 -7.41 4.52 -20.28
C SER A 255 -6.06 4.82 -20.96
N PRO A 256 -5.40 5.95 -20.61
CA PRO A 256 -3.99 6.13 -20.94
C PRO A 256 -3.16 5.09 -20.18
N LYS A 257 -2.62 4.12 -20.91
CA LYS A 257 -1.78 3.06 -20.35
C LYS A 257 -0.41 3.68 -19.96
N PRO A 258 0.16 3.34 -18.80
CA PRO A 258 1.53 3.75 -18.49
C PRO A 258 2.48 3.13 -19.53
N VAL A 259 3.34 3.96 -20.11
CA VAL A 259 4.30 3.56 -21.15
C VAL A 259 5.69 3.51 -20.57
N VAL A 260 6.31 2.32 -20.58
CA VAL A 260 7.74 2.19 -20.24
C VAL A 260 8.55 2.44 -21.51
N ALA A 261 9.46 3.42 -21.44
CA ALA A 261 10.38 3.71 -22.53
C ALA A 261 11.62 2.81 -22.44
N PRO A 262 12.01 2.08 -23.50
CA PRO A 262 13.20 1.25 -23.48
C PRO A 262 14.47 2.09 -23.36
N SER A 263 15.28 1.78 -22.34
CA SER A 263 16.66 2.25 -22.17
C SER A 263 17.63 1.09 -22.35
N VAL A 264 18.81 1.35 -22.92
CA VAL A 264 19.95 0.43 -22.81
C VAL A 264 20.67 0.76 -21.51
N TYR A 265 20.75 -0.20 -20.58
CA TYR A 265 21.31 0.03 -19.24
C TYR A 265 22.79 0.45 -19.26
N ASP A 266 23.60 -0.20 -20.11
CA ASP A 266 25.03 0.02 -20.29
C ASP A 266 25.44 -0.39 -21.72
N GLU A 267 26.34 0.38 -22.34
CA GLU A 267 26.75 0.23 -23.75
C GLU A 267 27.42 -1.12 -24.06
N ARG A 268 27.88 -1.87 -23.04
CA ARG A 268 28.39 -3.24 -23.22
C ARG A 268 27.31 -4.23 -23.64
N LEU A 269 26.03 -3.99 -23.34
CA LEU A 269 24.93 -4.84 -23.81
C LEU A 269 24.74 -4.76 -25.34
N LEU A 270 25.22 -3.70 -26.01
CA LEU A 270 25.26 -3.61 -27.48
C LEU A 270 26.34 -4.50 -28.11
N GLN A 271 27.25 -5.05 -27.30
CA GLN A 271 28.35 -5.93 -27.71
C GLN A 271 28.09 -7.41 -27.34
N ILE A 272 26.88 -7.73 -26.84
CA ILE A 272 26.54 -9.11 -26.43
C ILE A 272 26.46 -10.06 -27.64
N ASP A 273 26.92 -11.28 -27.44
CA ASP A 273 26.69 -12.42 -28.34
C ASP A 273 26.07 -13.54 -27.50
N ILE A 274 24.74 -13.56 -27.43
CA ILE A 274 24.00 -14.39 -26.48
C ILE A 274 24.14 -15.89 -26.77
N GLY A 275 24.36 -16.26 -28.03
CA GLY A 275 24.58 -17.65 -28.46
C GLY A 275 25.87 -18.27 -27.92
N LYS A 276 26.80 -17.47 -27.38
CA LYS A 276 27.95 -17.99 -26.61
C LYS A 276 27.53 -18.53 -25.25
N TRP A 277 26.47 -17.98 -24.64
CA TRP A 277 26.09 -18.21 -23.24
C TRP A 277 24.99 -19.25 -23.06
N THR A 278 24.05 -19.34 -23.99
CA THR A 278 22.84 -20.19 -23.91
C THR A 278 22.61 -20.94 -25.23
N SER A 279 21.91 -22.08 -25.16
CA SER A 279 21.37 -22.79 -26.33
C SER A 279 19.92 -22.40 -26.69
N ILE A 280 19.27 -21.56 -25.88
CA ILE A 280 17.90 -21.10 -26.13
C ILE A 280 17.91 -20.10 -27.31
N PRO A 281 17.05 -20.28 -28.34
CA PRO A 281 17.10 -19.48 -29.57
C PRO A 281 16.47 -18.08 -29.39
N VAL A 282 17.21 -17.18 -28.76
CA VAL A 282 16.87 -15.75 -28.61
C VAL A 282 17.83 -14.86 -29.41
N THR A 283 17.42 -13.62 -29.69
CA THR A 283 18.29 -12.62 -30.33
C THR A 283 19.07 -11.79 -29.31
N ASN A 284 20.14 -11.12 -29.75
CA ASN A 284 20.91 -10.20 -28.91
C ASN A 284 20.06 -9.02 -28.42
N GLU A 285 19.12 -8.52 -29.25
CA GLU A 285 18.22 -7.42 -28.91
C GLU A 285 17.22 -7.83 -27.82
N PHE A 286 16.70 -9.06 -27.86
CA PHE A 286 15.86 -9.62 -26.79
C PHE A 286 16.65 -9.67 -25.47
N ALA A 287 17.84 -10.28 -25.49
CA ALA A 287 18.68 -10.40 -24.29
C ALA A 287 19.09 -9.03 -23.73
N MET A 288 19.49 -8.08 -24.58
CA MET A 288 19.77 -6.69 -24.20
C MET A 288 18.57 -6.01 -23.53
N THR A 289 17.36 -6.19 -24.08
CA THR A 289 16.14 -5.54 -23.58
C THR A 289 15.75 -6.12 -22.21
N VAL A 290 15.73 -7.45 -22.10
CA VAL A 290 15.38 -8.17 -20.86
C VAL A 290 16.40 -7.89 -19.75
N LEU A 291 17.70 -7.92 -20.06
CA LEU A 291 18.75 -7.60 -19.09
C LEU A 291 18.74 -6.12 -18.69
N SER A 292 18.49 -5.19 -19.62
CA SER A 292 18.40 -3.76 -19.28
C SER A 292 17.25 -3.49 -18.31
N LEU A 293 16.06 -4.05 -18.58
CA LEU A 293 14.90 -3.92 -17.69
C LEU A 293 15.20 -4.46 -16.28
N TYR A 294 15.70 -5.69 -16.18
CA TYR A 294 16.05 -6.30 -14.88
C TYR A 294 17.12 -5.50 -14.12
N LEU A 295 18.16 -5.00 -14.80
CA LEU A 295 19.22 -4.21 -14.19
C LEU A 295 18.75 -2.81 -13.74
N GLU A 296 17.66 -2.28 -14.30
CA GLU A 296 17.05 -1.01 -13.88
C GLU A 296 16.04 -1.16 -12.73
N THR A 297 15.31 -2.28 -12.60
CA THR A 297 14.21 -2.41 -11.62
C THR A 297 14.43 -3.41 -10.48
N ASP A 298 15.02 -4.56 -10.77
CA ASP A 298 14.98 -5.72 -9.87
C ASP A 298 16.36 -6.04 -9.29
N HIS A 299 17.43 -5.73 -10.04
CA HIS A 299 18.80 -5.88 -9.56
C HIS A 299 19.11 -5.11 -8.27
N PRO A 300 18.68 -3.85 -8.07
CA PRO A 300 18.95 -3.15 -6.80
C PRO A 300 18.32 -3.84 -5.58
N LEU A 301 17.22 -4.58 -5.78
CA LEU A 301 16.53 -5.36 -4.74
C LEU A 301 17.17 -6.75 -4.53
N THR A 302 17.86 -7.28 -5.54
CA THR A 302 18.58 -8.56 -5.51
C THR A 302 20.00 -8.44 -6.08
N PRO A 303 20.91 -7.68 -5.43
CA PRO A 303 22.22 -7.36 -5.99
C PRO A 303 23.24 -8.51 -5.81
N LEU A 304 22.91 -9.71 -6.30
CA LEU A 304 23.66 -10.95 -6.09
C LEU A 304 24.98 -11.06 -6.88
N PHE A 305 25.30 -10.07 -7.70
CA PHE A 305 26.56 -9.92 -8.44
C PHE A 305 26.87 -8.45 -8.70
N ASP A 306 28.13 -8.06 -8.86
CA ASP A 306 28.46 -6.70 -9.33
C ASP A 306 28.09 -6.56 -10.83
N PRO A 307 27.27 -5.57 -11.23
CA PRO A 307 26.85 -5.41 -12.61
C PRO A 307 27.99 -5.18 -13.60
N ASP A 308 29.08 -4.55 -13.18
CA ASP A 308 30.21 -4.29 -14.06
C ASP A 308 31.04 -5.54 -14.31
N LEU A 309 31.32 -6.31 -13.25
CA LEU A 309 31.99 -7.62 -13.37
C LEU A 309 31.17 -8.61 -14.21
N PHE A 310 29.83 -8.60 -14.09
CA PHE A 310 28.93 -9.42 -14.92
C PHE A 310 28.87 -8.94 -16.38
N LEU A 311 28.71 -7.64 -16.62
CA LEU A 311 28.63 -7.07 -17.97
C LEU A 311 29.95 -7.16 -18.74
N ASP A 312 31.09 -7.00 -18.06
CA ASP A 312 32.41 -7.28 -18.66
C ASP A 312 32.58 -8.79 -18.88
N GLY A 313 31.99 -9.64 -18.03
CA GLY A 313 31.98 -11.09 -18.20
C GLY A 313 31.23 -11.53 -19.45
N LEU A 314 30.04 -10.99 -19.70
CA LEU A 314 29.22 -11.25 -20.90
C LEU A 314 29.95 -10.99 -22.23
N ILE A 315 30.94 -10.09 -22.23
CA ILE A 315 31.78 -9.74 -23.40
C ILE A 315 33.22 -10.29 -23.30
N GLY A 316 33.47 -11.26 -22.40
CA GLY A 316 34.74 -12.00 -22.30
C GLY A 316 35.89 -11.24 -21.63
N ARG A 317 35.62 -10.21 -20.84
CA ARG A 317 36.62 -9.38 -20.13
C ARG A 317 36.68 -9.65 -18.62
N SER A 318 35.81 -10.50 -18.09
CA SER A 318 35.77 -10.90 -16.67
C SER A 318 35.34 -12.37 -16.53
N ARG A 319 35.77 -13.01 -15.44
CA ARG A 319 35.42 -14.39 -15.05
C ARG A 319 34.12 -14.49 -14.24
N PHE A 320 33.52 -13.37 -13.83
CA PHE A 320 32.29 -13.32 -13.02
C PHE A 320 31.03 -13.40 -13.88
N CYS A 321 31.02 -14.32 -14.84
CA CYS A 321 29.88 -14.64 -15.67
C CYS A 321 30.00 -16.10 -16.12
N SER A 322 28.91 -16.86 -16.04
CA SER A 322 28.87 -18.27 -16.42
C SER A 322 27.56 -18.58 -17.13
N LYS A 323 27.51 -19.65 -17.94
CA LYS A 323 26.28 -20.07 -18.63
C LYS A 323 25.12 -20.31 -17.67
N LEU A 324 25.42 -20.89 -16.49
CA LEU A 324 24.47 -21.13 -15.42
C LEU A 324 23.90 -19.80 -14.88
N LEU A 325 24.75 -18.80 -14.61
CA LEU A 325 24.31 -17.48 -14.15
C LEU A 325 23.49 -16.73 -15.20
N VAL A 326 23.92 -16.73 -16.46
CA VAL A 326 23.19 -16.06 -17.55
C VAL A 326 21.81 -16.69 -17.75
N SER A 327 21.72 -18.03 -17.76
CA SER A 327 20.44 -18.73 -17.89
C SER A 327 19.52 -18.47 -16.69
N ALA A 328 20.06 -18.49 -15.46
CA ALA A 328 19.26 -18.23 -14.26
C ALA A 328 18.75 -16.77 -14.19
N VAL A 329 19.60 -15.78 -14.51
CA VAL A 329 19.22 -14.36 -14.55
C VAL A 329 18.17 -14.11 -15.64
N LEU A 330 18.34 -14.69 -16.84
CA LEU A 330 17.35 -14.54 -17.91
C LEU A 330 16.03 -15.26 -17.60
N GLY A 331 16.06 -16.39 -16.91
CA GLY A 331 14.86 -17.09 -16.41
C GLY A 331 13.99 -16.19 -15.52
N TRP A 332 14.61 -15.54 -14.52
CA TRP A 332 13.95 -14.53 -13.70
C TRP A 332 13.47 -13.32 -14.51
N SER A 333 14.38 -12.73 -15.29
CA SER A 333 14.15 -11.47 -16.01
C SER A 333 13.06 -11.58 -17.09
N CYS A 334 12.82 -12.77 -17.64
CA CYS A 334 11.74 -13.01 -18.59
C CYS A 334 10.35 -12.95 -17.95
N GLN A 335 10.19 -13.25 -16.65
CA GLN A 335 8.90 -13.14 -15.95
C GLN A 335 8.48 -11.67 -15.78
N LEU A 336 9.44 -10.83 -15.40
CA LEU A 336 9.34 -9.37 -15.35
C LEU A 336 8.92 -8.80 -16.73
N TYR A 337 9.55 -9.29 -17.80
CA TYR A 337 9.26 -8.87 -19.18
C TYR A 337 7.93 -9.43 -19.74
N ALA A 338 7.44 -10.56 -19.24
CA ALA A 338 6.17 -11.15 -19.66
C ALA A 338 4.92 -10.30 -19.33
N SER A 339 5.05 -9.30 -18.46
CA SER A 339 4.02 -8.27 -18.27
C SER A 339 3.85 -7.34 -19.47
N PHE A 340 4.79 -7.35 -20.42
CA PHE A 340 4.75 -6.55 -21.66
C PHE A 340 4.54 -7.44 -22.89
N GLU A 341 5.31 -8.53 -23.02
CA GLU A 341 5.24 -9.49 -24.12
C GLU A 341 5.04 -10.91 -23.53
N PRO A 342 3.79 -11.40 -23.36
CA PRO A 342 3.48 -12.59 -22.55
C PRO A 342 4.18 -13.89 -22.96
N ASP A 343 4.54 -14.04 -24.23
CA ASP A 343 5.29 -15.21 -24.73
C ASP A 343 6.69 -15.33 -24.09
N ALA A 344 7.21 -14.24 -23.49
CA ALA A 344 8.44 -14.27 -22.71
C ALA A 344 8.39 -15.23 -21.51
N THR A 345 7.21 -15.57 -20.97
CA THR A 345 7.09 -16.62 -19.94
C THR A 345 7.61 -17.97 -20.45
N VAL A 346 7.32 -18.33 -21.71
CA VAL A 346 7.78 -19.60 -22.32
C VAL A 346 9.30 -19.60 -22.47
N VAL A 347 9.86 -18.46 -22.88
CA VAL A 347 11.31 -18.27 -22.99
C VAL A 347 11.99 -18.32 -21.61
N GLY A 348 11.38 -17.72 -20.59
CA GLY A 348 11.86 -17.77 -19.21
C GLY A 348 11.86 -19.17 -18.61
N CYS A 349 10.81 -19.97 -18.86
CA CYS A 349 10.77 -21.38 -18.49
C CYS A 349 11.87 -22.20 -19.20
N ALA A 350 12.13 -21.93 -20.48
CA ALA A 350 13.22 -22.59 -21.21
C ALA A 350 14.61 -22.25 -20.64
N PHE A 351 14.84 -21.00 -20.24
CA PHE A 351 16.05 -20.57 -19.52
C PHE A 351 16.19 -21.22 -18.13
N TYR A 352 15.08 -21.35 -17.40
CA TYR A 352 15.07 -22.01 -16.09
C TYR A 352 15.41 -23.50 -16.19
N GLU A 353 14.89 -24.21 -17.19
CA GLU A 353 15.25 -25.61 -17.43
C GLU A 353 16.68 -25.78 -17.98
N GLU A 354 17.20 -24.83 -18.77
CA GLU A 354 18.62 -24.83 -19.11
C GLU A 354 19.51 -24.64 -17.87
N ALA A 355 19.13 -23.76 -16.93
CA ALA A 355 19.81 -23.61 -15.64
C ALA A 355 19.72 -24.91 -14.80
N LYS A 356 18.56 -25.57 -14.73
CA LYS A 356 18.40 -26.90 -14.07
C LYS A 356 19.28 -27.98 -14.71
N ARG A 357 19.54 -27.92 -16.02
CA ARG A 357 20.49 -28.81 -16.71
C ARG A 357 21.95 -28.47 -16.38
N LEU A 358 22.33 -27.19 -16.45
CA LEU A 358 23.70 -26.72 -16.21
C LEU A 358 24.14 -26.87 -14.75
N ARG A 359 23.19 -26.78 -13.79
CA ARG A 359 23.40 -27.04 -12.36
C ARG A 359 24.06 -28.40 -12.09
N LYS A 360 23.71 -29.43 -12.88
CA LYS A 360 24.17 -30.82 -12.68
C LYS A 360 25.63 -31.09 -13.08
N THR A 361 26.31 -30.12 -13.69
CA THR A 361 27.69 -30.27 -14.19
C THR A 361 28.66 -29.25 -13.58
N ARG A 362 28.45 -28.85 -12.32
CA ARG A 362 29.31 -27.85 -11.63
C ARG A 362 30.44 -28.50 -10.85
N GLU A 363 31.67 -28.24 -11.29
CA GLU A 363 32.92 -28.54 -10.55
C GLU A 363 33.75 -27.26 -10.28
N GLY A 364 33.15 -26.09 -10.51
CA GLY A 364 33.79 -24.77 -10.46
C GLY A 364 34.20 -24.30 -9.06
N HIS A 365 35.29 -23.54 -9.03
CA HIS A 365 35.90 -22.96 -7.82
C HIS A 365 36.00 -21.42 -7.93
N GLY A 366 36.21 -20.73 -6.80
CA GLY A 366 36.41 -19.27 -6.77
C GLY A 366 35.26 -18.49 -7.42
N ALA A 367 35.57 -17.65 -8.42
CA ALA A 367 34.60 -16.82 -9.12
C ALA A 367 33.43 -17.62 -9.75
N GLU A 368 33.67 -18.84 -10.24
CA GLU A 368 32.61 -19.69 -10.80
C GLU A 368 31.66 -20.18 -9.71
N ALA A 369 32.19 -20.52 -8.53
CA ALA A 369 31.39 -20.93 -7.37
C ALA A 369 30.55 -19.76 -6.83
N ILE A 370 31.09 -18.54 -6.80
CA ILE A 370 30.34 -17.31 -6.50
C ILE A 370 29.22 -17.06 -7.52
N CYS A 371 29.49 -17.23 -8.82
CA CYS A 371 28.45 -17.16 -9.85
C CYS A 371 27.37 -18.22 -9.67
N ALA A 372 27.73 -19.42 -9.18
CA ALA A 372 26.78 -20.50 -8.91
C ALA A 372 25.90 -20.23 -7.67
N VAL A 373 26.42 -19.62 -6.59
CA VAL A 373 25.57 -19.17 -5.46
C VAL A 373 24.51 -18.17 -5.95
N ALA A 374 24.93 -17.15 -6.71
CA ALA A 374 24.01 -16.18 -7.29
C ALA A 374 22.98 -16.85 -8.21
N ALA A 375 23.41 -17.75 -9.10
CA ALA A 375 22.53 -18.46 -10.02
C ALA A 375 21.51 -19.35 -9.30
N LEU A 376 21.90 -20.09 -8.27
CA LEU A 376 20.98 -20.93 -7.49
C LEU A 376 19.93 -20.08 -6.76
N GLN A 377 20.28 -18.88 -6.27
CA GLN A 377 19.31 -17.96 -5.71
C GLN A 377 18.32 -17.43 -6.77
N TYR A 378 18.79 -17.07 -7.97
CA TYR A 378 17.88 -16.73 -9.09
C TYR A 378 16.96 -17.90 -9.46
N MET A 379 17.47 -19.13 -9.48
CA MET A 379 16.66 -20.34 -9.68
C MET A 379 15.63 -20.52 -8.55
N ALA A 380 15.99 -20.30 -7.30
CA ALA A 380 15.08 -20.40 -6.16
C ALA A 380 13.93 -19.38 -6.23
N ILE A 381 14.20 -18.10 -6.52
CA ILE A 381 13.13 -17.09 -6.67
C ILE A 381 12.29 -17.31 -7.94
N THR A 382 12.88 -17.85 -9.02
CA THR A 382 12.16 -18.24 -10.24
C THR A 382 11.23 -19.43 -9.97
N ALA A 383 11.65 -20.43 -9.20
CA ALA A 383 10.82 -21.54 -8.76
C ALA A 383 9.65 -21.06 -7.88
N VAL A 384 9.94 -20.20 -6.90
CA VAL A 384 8.93 -19.61 -6.00
C VAL A 384 7.86 -18.83 -6.76
N SER A 385 8.26 -18.01 -7.73
CA SER A 385 7.37 -17.17 -8.54
C SER A 385 6.56 -17.95 -9.58
N LEU A 386 7.10 -19.06 -10.09
CA LEU A 386 6.34 -20.07 -10.86
C LEU A 386 5.39 -20.90 -9.97
N GLY A 387 5.52 -20.83 -8.64
CA GLY A 387 4.72 -21.64 -7.70
C GLY A 387 5.11 -23.12 -7.70
N ALA A 388 6.34 -23.46 -8.07
CA ALA A 388 6.85 -24.83 -8.05
C ALA A 388 7.05 -25.29 -6.59
N GLY A 389 6.27 -26.29 -6.16
CA GLY A 389 6.02 -26.65 -4.76
C GLY A 389 7.29 -26.88 -3.92
N PRO A 390 7.95 -28.04 -4.01
CA PRO A 390 9.17 -28.34 -3.26
C PRO A 390 10.46 -27.96 -4.02
N GLU A 391 10.43 -27.79 -5.35
CA GLU A 391 11.65 -27.59 -6.18
C GLU A 391 12.53 -26.42 -5.71
N TYR A 392 11.92 -25.36 -5.19
CA TYR A 392 12.69 -24.22 -4.68
C TYR A 392 13.51 -24.57 -3.42
N LEU A 393 13.04 -25.51 -2.58
CA LEU A 393 13.78 -26.01 -1.41
C LEU A 393 15.05 -26.76 -1.84
N GLU A 394 15.01 -27.50 -2.95
CA GLU A 394 16.21 -28.16 -3.50
C GLU A 394 17.24 -27.14 -4.01
N CYS A 395 16.79 -26.03 -4.60
CA CYS A 395 17.69 -24.93 -4.99
C CYS A 395 18.30 -24.25 -3.76
N LEU A 396 17.49 -23.96 -2.74
CA LEU A 396 17.95 -23.34 -1.50
C LEU A 396 18.92 -24.23 -0.71
N ALA A 397 18.67 -25.53 -0.61
CA ALA A 397 19.52 -26.45 0.15
C ALA A 397 20.92 -26.56 -0.45
N GLU A 398 21.04 -26.70 -1.78
CA GLU A 398 22.34 -26.75 -2.45
C GLU A 398 23.08 -25.39 -2.38
N MET A 399 22.34 -24.29 -2.50
CA MET A 399 22.89 -22.94 -2.40
C MET A 399 23.44 -22.64 -1.00
N LEU A 400 22.73 -23.05 0.06
CA LEU A 400 23.20 -22.95 1.45
C LEU A 400 24.47 -23.77 1.64
N ALA A 401 24.47 -25.05 1.26
CA ALA A 401 25.64 -25.91 1.37
C ALA A 401 26.86 -25.39 0.59
N LEU A 402 26.64 -24.82 -0.61
CA LEU A 402 27.70 -24.17 -1.39
C LEU A 402 28.22 -22.90 -0.69
N ALA A 403 27.33 -22.05 -0.18
CA ALA A 403 27.70 -20.82 0.51
C ALA A 403 28.41 -21.07 1.84
N GLU A 404 28.07 -22.14 2.56
CA GLU A 404 28.77 -22.61 3.75
C GLU A 404 30.16 -23.19 3.39
N THR A 405 30.26 -23.97 2.32
CA THR A 405 31.55 -24.44 1.77
C THR A 405 32.46 -23.28 1.38
N LEU A 406 31.89 -22.20 0.84
CA LEU A 406 32.58 -20.94 0.52
C LEU A 406 32.73 -19.98 1.71
N ARG A 407 32.26 -20.39 2.91
CA ARG A 407 32.38 -19.66 4.19
C ARG A 407 31.78 -18.24 4.13
N LEU A 408 30.67 -18.09 3.41
CA LEU A 408 29.96 -16.81 3.18
C LEU A 408 29.07 -16.39 4.37
N PHE A 409 28.59 -17.33 5.17
CA PHE A 409 27.83 -17.16 6.42
C PHE A 409 27.90 -18.44 7.26
N ASN A 410 27.27 -18.45 8.45
CA ASN A 410 27.37 -19.55 9.44
C ASN A 410 28.81 -19.89 9.89
N VAL A 411 29.75 -18.95 9.75
CA VAL A 411 31.17 -19.11 10.11
C VAL A 411 31.41 -18.75 11.58
N ALA A 412 32.21 -19.56 12.29
CA ALA A 412 32.61 -19.27 13.66
C ALA A 412 33.56 -18.05 13.74
N PRO A 413 33.37 -17.08 14.65
CA PRO A 413 34.18 -15.86 14.73
C PRO A 413 35.69 -16.08 14.92
N THR A 414 36.09 -17.26 15.38
CA THR A 414 37.49 -17.66 15.63
C THR A 414 38.32 -17.96 14.39
N GLU A 415 37.68 -18.17 13.23
CA GLU A 415 38.34 -18.78 12.07
C GLU A 415 38.76 -17.82 10.96
N GLY A 416 38.31 -16.55 11.00
CA GLY A 416 38.68 -15.49 10.06
C GLY A 416 38.25 -15.69 8.58
N PRO A 417 38.46 -14.66 7.74
CA PRO A 417 38.26 -14.77 6.29
C PRO A 417 39.39 -15.58 5.65
N THR A 418 39.04 -16.61 4.86
CA THR A 418 39.99 -17.47 4.12
C THR A 418 40.20 -17.04 2.66
N MET A 419 39.82 -15.82 2.30
CA MET A 419 39.99 -15.30 0.94
C MET A 419 41.44 -14.86 0.71
N ASP A 420 41.92 -15.07 -0.51
CA ASP A 420 43.21 -14.57 -0.98
C ASP A 420 43.24 -13.03 -0.89
N PRO A 421 44.19 -12.42 -0.14
CA PRO A 421 44.27 -10.97 0.00
C PRO A 421 44.59 -10.22 -1.30
N GLU A 422 45.15 -10.89 -2.31
CA GLU A 422 45.49 -10.27 -3.61
C GLU A 422 44.27 -10.12 -4.54
N ASP A 423 43.25 -10.97 -4.39
CA ASP A 423 42.10 -11.03 -5.30
C ASP A 423 40.93 -10.13 -4.87
N GLN A 424 41.07 -8.83 -5.11
CA GLN A 424 40.09 -7.80 -4.70
C GLN A 424 38.70 -7.98 -5.35
N ASP A 425 38.62 -8.37 -6.62
CA ASP A 425 37.34 -8.62 -7.30
C ASP A 425 36.61 -9.82 -6.68
N LEU A 426 37.34 -10.90 -6.33
CA LEU A 426 36.75 -12.06 -5.68
C LEU A 426 36.28 -11.75 -4.26
N GLN A 427 37.06 -10.99 -3.49
CA GLN A 427 36.64 -10.52 -2.16
C GLN A 427 35.36 -9.69 -2.25
N GLN A 428 35.32 -8.71 -3.16
CA GLN A 428 34.16 -7.83 -3.34
C GLN A 428 32.92 -8.60 -3.81
N ALA A 429 33.05 -9.46 -4.82
CA ALA A 429 31.94 -10.27 -5.31
C ALA A 429 31.43 -11.25 -4.24
N SER A 430 32.33 -11.83 -3.42
CA SER A 430 31.97 -12.73 -2.32
C SER A 430 31.22 -12.02 -1.19
N ALA A 431 31.72 -10.86 -0.76
CA ALA A 431 31.04 -10.05 0.25
C ALA A 431 29.67 -9.56 -0.25
N GLN A 432 29.59 -9.12 -1.51
CA GLN A 432 28.34 -8.69 -2.11
C GLN A 432 27.30 -9.82 -2.20
N VAL A 433 27.65 -11.00 -2.76
CA VAL A 433 26.68 -12.11 -2.86
C VAL A 433 26.25 -12.59 -1.49
N ALA A 434 27.16 -12.66 -0.50
CA ALA A 434 26.84 -13.07 0.86
C ALA A 434 25.83 -12.14 1.53
N TRP A 435 26.03 -10.82 1.43
CA TRP A 435 25.13 -9.82 2.01
C TRP A 435 23.81 -9.70 1.25
N ALA A 436 23.82 -9.79 -0.09
CA ALA A 436 22.59 -9.82 -0.90
C ALA A 436 21.76 -11.08 -0.62
N LEU A 437 22.41 -12.23 -0.43
CA LEU A 437 21.75 -13.48 -0.08
C LEU A 437 21.24 -13.49 1.37
N PHE A 438 21.99 -12.91 2.32
CA PHE A 438 21.53 -12.71 3.70
C PHE A 438 20.24 -11.88 3.77
N ASN A 439 20.19 -10.75 3.05
CA ASN A 439 18.99 -9.92 2.95
C ASN A 439 17.82 -10.72 2.36
N SER A 440 18.06 -11.41 1.24
CA SER A 440 17.06 -12.20 0.53
C SER A 440 16.48 -13.35 1.38
N LEU A 441 17.33 -14.07 2.11
CA LEU A 441 16.91 -15.19 2.96
C LEU A 441 16.29 -14.74 4.27
N THR A 442 16.68 -13.60 4.82
CA THR A 442 16.00 -12.99 5.98
C THR A 442 14.58 -12.56 5.60
N LEU A 443 14.40 -11.95 4.42
CA LEU A 443 13.06 -11.63 3.90
C LEU A 443 12.25 -12.90 3.59
N LEU A 444 12.84 -13.93 2.98
CA LEU A 444 12.15 -15.21 2.75
C LEU A 444 11.73 -15.88 4.07
N SER A 445 12.59 -15.83 5.10
CA SER A 445 12.32 -16.41 6.42
C SER A 445 11.05 -15.84 7.08
N MET A 446 10.70 -14.59 6.79
CA MET A 446 9.40 -14.01 7.20
C MET A 446 8.22 -14.70 6.51
N HIS A 447 8.32 -14.96 5.20
CA HIS A 447 7.21 -15.48 4.37
C HIS A 447 6.92 -16.97 4.57
N ILE A 448 7.92 -17.76 5.01
CA ILE A 448 7.78 -19.21 5.27
C ILE A 448 7.82 -19.57 6.77
N HIS A 449 7.83 -18.57 7.66
CA HIS A 449 7.88 -18.73 9.12
C HIS A 449 8.99 -19.70 9.61
N LYS A 450 10.16 -19.65 8.96
CA LYS A 450 11.31 -20.54 9.23
C LYS A 450 12.61 -19.77 9.08
N ARG A 451 13.49 -19.84 10.08
CA ARG A 451 14.83 -19.23 10.05
C ARG A 451 15.75 -20.00 9.08
N MET A 452 16.26 -19.31 8.05
CA MET A 452 17.10 -19.93 7.00
C MET A 452 18.62 -19.69 7.15
N ILE A 453 19.05 -18.77 8.02
CA ILE A 453 20.47 -18.47 8.30
C ILE A 453 20.67 -18.39 9.81
N GLU A 454 21.75 -18.97 10.34
CA GLU A 454 22.03 -18.95 11.77
C GLU A 454 22.91 -17.78 12.22
N HIS A 455 23.91 -17.42 11.42
CA HIS A 455 24.78 -16.27 11.67
C HIS A 455 24.95 -15.42 10.39
N PRO A 456 24.94 -14.08 10.50
CA PRO A 456 25.14 -13.19 9.34
C PRO A 456 26.54 -13.38 8.71
N PRO A 457 26.78 -12.83 7.50
CA PRO A 457 28.09 -12.91 6.85
C PRO A 457 29.23 -12.39 7.76
N PRO A 458 30.37 -13.09 7.84
CA PRO A 458 31.52 -12.68 8.66
C PRO A 458 32.31 -11.51 8.02
N MET A 459 32.04 -11.22 6.75
CA MET A 459 32.65 -10.12 6.00
C MET A 459 31.97 -8.80 6.36
N ALA A 460 32.73 -7.70 6.41
CA ALA A 460 32.16 -6.37 6.55
C ALA A 460 31.10 -6.09 5.45
N ILE A 461 30.08 -5.30 5.78
CA ILE A 461 29.12 -4.80 4.78
C ILE A 461 29.93 -4.01 3.73
N PRO A 462 29.82 -4.31 2.41
CA PRO A 462 30.67 -3.70 1.39
C PRO A 462 30.61 -2.16 1.40
N ASP A 463 31.68 -1.53 1.87
CA ASP A 463 31.88 -0.09 1.77
C ASP A 463 32.72 0.20 0.53
N LEU A 464 32.09 0.04 -0.65
CA LEU A 464 32.73 0.14 -1.96
C LEU A 464 33.27 1.56 -2.18
N PHE A 465 34.54 1.73 -1.83
CA PHE A 465 35.23 3.01 -1.71
C PHE A 465 35.33 3.72 -3.07
N ILE A 466 34.38 4.62 -3.36
CA ILE A 466 34.42 5.40 -4.59
C ILE A 466 35.55 6.44 -4.47
N ALA A 467 36.66 6.15 -5.16
CA ALA A 467 37.75 7.09 -5.33
C ALA A 467 37.20 8.44 -5.83
N PRO A 468 37.41 9.56 -5.10
CA PRO A 468 36.73 10.81 -5.40
C PRO A 468 37.15 11.32 -6.79
N THR A 469 36.19 11.40 -7.72
CA THR A 469 36.44 11.86 -9.09
C THR A 469 37.02 13.27 -9.07
N THR A 470 38.27 13.41 -9.48
CA THR A 470 39.07 14.63 -9.35
C THR A 470 38.47 15.80 -10.14
N GLY A 471 37.75 16.68 -9.44
CA GLY A 471 37.15 17.92 -9.97
C GLY A 471 35.95 17.76 -10.93
N GLY A 472 35.69 16.55 -11.43
CA GLY A 472 34.61 16.29 -12.39
C GLY A 472 33.23 16.06 -11.76
N LYS A 473 32.17 16.36 -12.52
CA LYS A 473 30.81 15.88 -12.19
C LYS A 473 30.78 14.35 -12.39
N PRO A 474 30.34 13.53 -11.41
CA PRO A 474 30.34 12.08 -11.54
C PRO A 474 29.40 11.61 -12.67
N THR A 475 29.87 10.62 -13.43
CA THR A 475 29.18 10.06 -14.60
C THR A 475 27.88 9.35 -14.21
N LYS A 476 26.97 9.10 -15.17
CA LYS A 476 25.75 8.30 -14.93
C LYS A 476 26.08 6.95 -14.28
N LYS A 477 27.12 6.28 -14.78
CA LYS A 477 27.63 5.00 -14.28
C LYS A 477 28.15 5.09 -12.84
N ALA A 478 28.99 6.09 -12.53
CA ALA A 478 29.51 6.29 -11.18
C ALA A 478 28.38 6.57 -10.17
N LYS A 479 27.39 7.39 -10.54
CA LYS A 479 26.20 7.64 -9.72
C LYS A 479 25.36 6.38 -9.49
N ARG A 480 25.17 5.55 -10.52
CA ARG A 480 24.44 4.28 -10.40
C ARG A 480 25.15 3.32 -9.46
N ARG A 481 26.49 3.20 -9.56
CA ARG A 481 27.30 2.39 -8.64
C ARG A 481 27.18 2.89 -7.20
N GLN A 482 27.32 4.20 -6.94
CA GLN A 482 27.10 4.80 -5.62
C GLN A 482 25.73 4.40 -5.04
N TYR A 483 24.66 4.60 -5.82
CA TYR A 483 23.29 4.27 -5.41
C TYR A 483 23.09 2.79 -5.06
N LEU A 484 23.64 1.86 -5.86
CA LEU A 484 23.59 0.42 -5.57
C LEU A 484 24.29 0.08 -4.25
N ASN A 485 25.47 0.68 -4.02
CA ASN A 485 26.28 0.45 -2.82
C ASN A 485 25.55 0.95 -1.56
N ASP A 486 25.06 2.19 -1.59
CA ASP A 486 24.36 2.80 -0.46
C ASP A 486 23.01 2.10 -0.20
N PHE A 487 22.30 1.68 -1.24
CA PHE A 487 21.06 0.90 -1.10
C PHE A 487 21.32 -0.48 -0.48
N LEU A 488 22.34 -1.21 -0.92
CA LEU A 488 22.76 -2.46 -0.27
C LEU A 488 23.13 -2.22 1.20
N LYS A 489 23.90 -1.16 1.49
CA LYS A 489 24.37 -0.80 2.83
C LYS A 489 23.23 -0.49 3.80
N VAL A 490 22.15 0.19 3.37
CA VAL A 490 20.97 0.41 4.24
C VAL A 490 20.14 -0.87 4.41
N ASN A 491 20.01 -1.71 3.38
CA ASN A 491 19.32 -3.00 3.47
C ASN A 491 20.02 -3.97 4.42
N CYS A 492 21.36 -4.10 4.38
CA CYS A 492 22.09 -4.97 5.31
C CYS A 492 21.91 -4.54 6.76
N LYS A 493 21.96 -3.23 7.05
CA LYS A 493 21.69 -2.68 8.39
C LYS A 493 20.25 -2.95 8.84
N PHE A 494 19.29 -2.89 7.93
CA PHE A 494 17.89 -3.22 8.20
C PHE A 494 17.72 -4.70 8.53
N PHE A 495 18.16 -5.59 7.63
CA PHE A 495 17.96 -7.02 7.78
C PHE A 495 18.74 -7.65 8.94
N LEU A 496 19.79 -7.00 9.46
CA LEU A 496 20.38 -7.38 10.76
C LEU A 496 19.39 -7.22 11.94
N ILE A 497 18.59 -6.14 11.96
CA ILE A 497 17.55 -5.95 12.98
C ILE A 497 16.42 -6.97 12.80
N VAL A 498 16.06 -7.28 11.55
CA VAL A 498 15.08 -8.33 11.22
C VAL A 498 15.60 -9.72 11.62
N HIS A 499 16.88 -10.04 11.41
CA HIS A 499 17.47 -11.33 11.73
C HIS A 499 17.47 -11.62 13.24
N ASP A 500 17.77 -10.61 14.07
CA ASP A 500 17.62 -10.69 15.54
C ASP A 500 16.17 -11.00 15.95
N MET A 501 15.19 -10.34 15.33
CA MET A 501 13.76 -10.58 15.57
C MET A 501 13.36 -12.03 15.20
N LEU A 502 13.81 -12.50 14.03
CA LEU A 502 13.53 -13.85 13.54
C LEU A 502 14.26 -14.94 14.35
N GLN A 503 15.37 -14.62 15.01
CA GLN A 503 16.03 -15.54 15.94
C GLN A 503 15.17 -15.85 17.18
N LEU A 504 14.35 -14.90 17.65
CA LEU A 504 13.37 -15.19 18.71
C LEU A 504 12.09 -15.83 18.18
N MET A 505 11.59 -15.40 17.01
CA MET A 505 10.33 -15.92 16.46
C MET A 505 10.44 -17.36 15.95
N TYR A 506 11.53 -17.70 15.25
CA TYR A 506 11.71 -18.95 14.51
C TYR A 506 13.05 -19.65 14.84
N GLY A 507 13.64 -19.37 16.01
CA GLY A 507 14.86 -20.04 16.48
C GLY A 507 14.61 -21.44 17.07
N PRO A 508 15.67 -22.18 17.42
CA PRO A 508 15.56 -23.55 17.95
C PRO A 508 15.01 -23.64 19.39
N GLN A 509 14.78 -22.50 20.06
CA GLN A 509 14.15 -22.47 21.38
C GLN A 509 12.63 -22.68 21.22
N GLN A 510 12.10 -23.76 21.80
CA GLN A 510 10.74 -24.30 21.57
C GLN A 510 9.57 -23.45 22.11
N LYS A 511 9.65 -22.12 22.09
CA LYS A 511 8.50 -21.25 22.37
C LYS A 511 7.61 -21.17 21.13
N ALA A 512 6.29 -21.19 21.34
CA ALA A 512 5.37 -20.83 20.27
C ALA A 512 5.61 -19.35 19.85
N TYR A 513 5.40 -19.01 18.58
CA TYR A 513 5.53 -17.63 18.09
C TYR A 513 4.66 -16.65 18.91
N ALA A 514 3.45 -17.07 19.32
CA ALA A 514 2.58 -16.33 20.24
C ALA A 514 3.21 -15.98 21.61
N GLU A 515 4.25 -16.70 22.05
CA GLU A 515 4.91 -16.56 23.37
C GLU A 515 6.36 -16.06 23.28
N ALA A 516 6.95 -16.05 22.08
CA ALA A 516 8.33 -15.66 21.84
C ALA A 516 8.57 -14.16 22.06
N ILE A 517 7.62 -13.32 21.61
CA ILE A 517 7.74 -11.85 21.65
C ILE A 517 7.14 -11.30 22.94
N SER A 518 7.97 -10.62 23.74
CA SER A 518 7.52 -9.79 24.87
C SER A 518 7.33 -8.34 24.44
N ALA A 519 6.47 -7.59 25.14
CA ALA A 519 6.26 -6.17 24.85
C ALA A 519 7.56 -5.35 24.96
N ALA A 520 8.44 -5.68 25.91
CA ALA A 520 9.73 -5.01 26.08
C ALA A 520 10.69 -5.29 24.89
N PHE A 521 10.71 -6.52 24.37
CA PHE A 521 11.51 -6.86 23.18
C PHE A 521 10.96 -6.19 21.91
N ALA A 522 9.64 -6.15 21.76
CA ALA A 522 8.99 -5.46 20.65
C ALA A 522 9.27 -3.96 20.69
N GLU A 523 9.22 -3.32 21.86
CA GLU A 523 9.56 -1.91 22.02
C GLU A 523 11.03 -1.61 21.72
N ASP A 524 11.95 -2.48 22.15
CA ASP A 524 13.38 -2.32 21.89
C ASP A 524 13.72 -2.48 20.40
N THR A 525 13.22 -3.54 19.78
CA THR A 525 13.37 -3.80 18.34
C THR A 525 12.72 -2.69 17.52
N TYR A 526 11.54 -2.20 17.90
CA TYR A 526 10.90 -1.08 17.22
C TYR A 526 11.69 0.22 17.36
N ARG A 527 12.31 0.49 18.52
CA ARG A 527 13.22 1.64 18.68
C ARG A 527 14.44 1.56 17.77
N ARG A 528 15.02 0.36 17.61
CA ARG A 528 16.12 0.10 16.66
C ARG A 528 15.70 0.33 15.20
N LEU A 529 14.48 -0.08 14.84
CA LEU A 529 13.90 0.17 13.51
C LEU A 529 13.67 1.68 13.28
N LEU A 530 13.13 2.41 14.25
CA LEU A 530 12.95 3.87 14.18
C LEU A 530 14.30 4.60 14.02
N ASP A 531 15.30 4.28 14.85
CA ASP A 531 16.66 4.86 14.76
C ASP A 531 17.32 4.56 13.40
N TRP A 532 17.20 3.33 12.88
CA TRP A 532 17.66 3.00 11.53
C TRP A 532 16.98 3.86 10.46
N ALA A 533 15.67 4.11 10.56
CA ALA A 533 14.92 4.90 9.60
C ALA A 533 15.24 6.39 9.67
N ASP A 534 15.40 6.95 10.87
CA ASP A 534 15.79 8.35 11.09
C ASP A 534 17.20 8.67 10.54
N ASN A 535 18.07 7.66 10.46
CA ASN A 535 19.43 7.75 9.92
C ASN A 535 19.52 7.37 8.42
N LEU A 536 18.41 7.21 7.70
CA LEU A 536 18.44 6.95 6.25
C LEU A 536 18.90 8.17 5.44
N PRO A 537 19.74 7.96 4.40
CA PRO A 537 19.98 8.96 3.35
C PRO A 537 18.67 9.47 2.74
N LEU A 538 18.58 10.79 2.50
CA LEU A 538 17.36 11.45 2.01
C LEU A 538 16.89 10.97 0.62
N GLU A 539 17.75 10.30 -0.16
CA GLU A 539 17.37 9.66 -1.43
C GLU A 539 16.56 8.37 -1.26
N PHE A 540 16.63 7.74 -0.09
CA PHE A 540 15.80 6.60 0.30
C PHE A 540 14.62 6.99 1.19
N ALA A 541 14.45 8.28 1.52
CA ALA A 541 13.32 8.75 2.30
C ALA A 541 11.99 8.62 1.52
N GLN A 542 10.90 8.36 2.23
CA GLN A 542 9.58 8.15 1.63
C GLN A 542 8.97 9.48 1.15
N GLY A 543 8.36 9.48 -0.05
CA GLY A 543 7.67 10.66 -0.59
C GLY A 543 7.57 10.69 -2.12
N ASN A 544 7.08 11.81 -2.66
CA ASN A 544 6.63 11.96 -4.06
C ASN A 544 7.71 11.77 -5.17
N ARG A 545 8.98 11.54 -4.81
CA ARG A 545 10.09 11.27 -5.74
C ARG A 545 10.93 10.05 -5.33
N CYS A 546 10.42 9.25 -4.40
CA CYS A 546 11.03 8.02 -3.92
C CYS A 546 11.08 6.99 -5.05
N SER A 547 12.22 6.28 -5.22
CA SER A 547 12.34 5.23 -6.23
C SER A 547 11.47 4.02 -5.88
N HIS A 548 11.21 3.14 -6.86
CA HIS A 548 10.64 1.80 -6.62
C HIS A 548 11.37 1.09 -5.48
N HIS A 549 12.70 1.03 -5.58
CA HIS A 549 13.56 0.32 -4.62
C HIS A 549 13.41 0.86 -3.19
N ALA A 550 13.38 2.18 -3.03
CA ALA A 550 13.18 2.81 -1.72
C ALA A 550 11.73 2.62 -1.22
N MET A 551 10.72 2.58 -2.09
CA MET A 551 9.36 2.23 -1.69
C MET A 551 9.26 0.78 -1.19
N VAL A 552 9.95 -0.17 -1.83
CA VAL A 552 10.06 -1.57 -1.37
C VAL A 552 10.79 -1.67 -0.03
N LEU A 553 11.82 -0.85 0.20
CA LEU A 553 12.49 -0.76 1.50
C LEU A 553 11.52 -0.32 2.62
N HIS A 554 10.68 0.70 2.36
CA HIS A 554 9.63 1.12 3.30
C HIS A 554 8.49 0.11 3.45
N ILE A 555 8.18 -0.68 2.40
CA ILE A 555 7.31 -1.85 2.54
C ILE A 555 7.92 -2.79 3.59
N CYS A 556 9.13 -3.30 3.37
CA CYS A 556 9.81 -4.24 4.27
C CYS A 556 9.86 -3.75 5.72
N TYR A 557 10.09 -2.44 5.93
CA TYR A 557 10.01 -1.80 7.24
C TYR A 557 8.65 -2.03 7.91
N HIS A 558 7.53 -1.66 7.27
CA HIS A 558 6.22 -1.83 7.88
C HIS A 558 5.76 -3.29 7.98
N LEU A 559 6.20 -4.20 7.10
CA LEU A 559 5.96 -5.64 7.28
C LEU A 559 6.58 -6.13 8.61
N THR A 560 7.83 -5.72 8.85
CA THR A 560 8.58 -6.09 10.08
C THR A 560 7.89 -5.54 11.32
N VAL A 561 7.49 -4.26 11.32
CA VAL A 561 6.76 -3.68 12.45
C VAL A 561 5.39 -4.35 12.65
N VAL A 562 4.68 -4.67 11.57
CA VAL A 562 3.39 -5.38 11.64
C VAL A 562 3.53 -6.75 12.31
N ASP A 563 4.51 -7.58 11.92
CA ASP A 563 4.68 -8.90 12.54
C ASP A 563 5.27 -8.84 13.94
N LEU A 564 6.18 -7.90 14.23
CA LEU A 564 6.73 -7.66 15.56
C LEU A 564 5.63 -7.42 16.62
N PHE A 565 4.56 -6.71 16.25
CA PHE A 565 3.44 -6.43 17.15
C PHE A 565 2.23 -7.37 16.98
N ARG A 566 2.10 -8.12 15.86
CA ARG A 566 1.00 -9.06 15.60
C ARG A 566 0.69 -10.03 16.75
N PRO A 567 1.65 -10.74 17.39
CA PRO A 567 1.34 -11.67 18.47
C PRO A 567 0.84 -10.95 19.73
N LEU A 568 1.35 -9.75 20.03
CA LEU A 568 1.00 -8.98 21.23
C LEU A 568 -0.45 -8.48 21.23
N ILE A 569 -1.08 -8.38 20.06
CA ILE A 569 -2.47 -7.94 19.93
C ILE A 569 -3.44 -9.02 20.46
N ARG A 570 -3.19 -10.29 20.14
CA ARG A 570 -4.09 -11.41 20.52
C ARG A 570 -4.23 -11.58 22.03
N HIS A 571 -3.19 -11.24 22.79
CA HIS A 571 -3.16 -11.32 24.26
C HIS A 571 -3.78 -10.09 24.95
N ASN A 572 -4.08 -9.02 24.23
CA ASN A 572 -4.52 -7.73 24.79
C ASN A 572 -6.04 -7.68 25.07
N THR A 573 -6.69 -8.84 25.23
CA THR A 573 -8.13 -9.00 25.55
C THR A 573 -8.45 -8.86 27.05
N GLY A 574 -7.41 -8.80 27.90
CA GLY A 574 -7.55 -8.49 29.32
C GLY A 574 -7.89 -7.03 29.62
N THR A 575 -8.31 -6.73 30.84
CA THR A 575 -8.73 -5.39 31.29
C THR A 575 -7.62 -4.35 31.38
N THR A 576 -6.35 -4.76 31.25
CA THR A 576 -5.17 -3.88 31.32
C THR A 576 -4.51 -3.78 29.95
N ARG A 577 -4.75 -2.68 29.22
CA ARG A 577 -4.06 -2.41 27.96
C ARG A 577 -2.56 -2.26 28.17
N LEU A 578 -1.76 -3.01 27.42
CA LEU A 578 -0.30 -2.84 27.37
C LEU A 578 0.07 -1.43 26.86
N ARG A 579 0.91 -0.70 27.61
CA ARG A 579 1.48 0.60 27.21
C ARG A 579 3.00 0.47 27.02
N LEU A 580 3.50 1.12 25.96
CA LEU A 580 4.92 1.21 25.60
C LEU A 580 5.53 2.50 26.20
N PRO A 581 6.41 2.44 27.22
CA PRO A 581 6.86 3.63 27.95
C PRO A 581 7.69 4.65 27.16
N SER A 582 8.33 4.27 26.05
CA SER A 582 9.14 5.16 25.20
C SER A 582 8.35 6.29 24.52
N PHE A 583 7.02 6.16 24.42
CA PHE A 583 6.12 7.10 23.76
C PHE A 583 5.40 7.98 24.77
N LYS A 584 5.23 9.27 24.43
CA LYS A 584 4.60 10.27 25.31
C LYS A 584 3.08 10.11 25.34
N THR A 585 2.48 9.63 24.25
CA THR A 585 1.03 9.45 24.16
C THR A 585 0.53 8.35 25.10
N LYS A 586 -0.67 8.54 25.68
CA LYS A 586 -1.21 7.68 26.74
C LYS A 586 -1.81 6.36 26.23
N ASP A 587 -2.22 6.32 24.97
CA ASP A 587 -2.79 5.16 24.27
C ASP A 587 -1.74 4.32 23.52
N ALA A 588 -0.46 4.71 23.60
CA ALA A 588 0.64 4.06 22.89
C ALA A 588 0.86 2.62 23.39
N GLY A 589 0.30 1.66 22.65
CA GLY A 589 0.39 0.22 22.89
C GLY A 589 0.60 -0.55 21.58
N PRO A 590 0.75 -1.89 21.64
CA PRO A 590 0.97 -2.74 20.46
C PRO A 590 0.00 -2.49 19.30
N GLU A 591 -1.30 -2.38 19.61
CA GLU A 591 -2.37 -2.10 18.64
C GLU A 591 -2.18 -0.76 17.91
N ALA A 592 -1.68 0.26 18.61
CA ALA A 592 -1.49 1.58 18.04
C ALA A 592 -0.27 1.62 17.09
N VAL A 593 0.79 0.87 17.39
CA VAL A 593 1.96 0.73 16.49
C VAL A 593 1.60 -0.07 15.24
N TYR A 594 0.89 -1.19 15.42
CA TYR A 594 0.38 -2.01 14.33
C TYR A 594 -0.52 -1.20 13.40
N SER A 595 -1.54 -0.51 13.95
CA SER A 595 -2.47 0.30 13.16
C SER A 595 -1.78 1.46 12.44
N ALA A 596 -0.83 2.15 13.08
CA ALA A 596 -0.02 3.17 12.39
C ALA A 596 0.77 2.60 11.20
N SER A 597 1.34 1.39 11.32
CA SER A 597 2.02 0.73 10.20
C SER A 597 1.06 0.23 9.11
N VAL A 598 -0.13 -0.24 9.48
CA VAL A 598 -1.20 -0.59 8.52
C VAL A 598 -1.71 0.66 7.79
N HIS A 599 -1.80 1.81 8.46
CA HIS A 599 -2.14 3.09 7.83
C HIS A 599 -1.06 3.54 6.83
N GLN A 600 0.22 3.40 7.16
CA GLN A 600 1.29 3.63 6.18
C GLN A 600 1.22 2.64 5.01
N LEU A 601 0.97 1.33 5.23
CA LEU A 601 0.75 0.35 4.16
C LEU A 601 -0.46 0.69 3.28
N LYS A 602 -1.58 1.18 3.84
CA LYS A 602 -2.74 1.71 3.10
C LYS A 602 -2.31 2.83 2.14
N ARG A 603 -1.42 3.74 2.56
CA ARG A 603 -0.91 4.82 1.69
C ARG A 603 0.12 4.32 0.67
N ILE A 604 1.05 3.47 1.09
CA ILE A 604 2.11 2.92 0.23
C ILE A 604 1.51 2.15 -0.94
N VAL A 605 0.59 1.21 -0.68
CA VAL A 605 -0.05 0.41 -1.73
C VAL A 605 -0.81 1.29 -2.73
N LEU A 606 -1.53 2.31 -2.25
CA LEU A 606 -2.26 3.25 -3.10
C LEU A 606 -1.32 4.13 -3.94
N PHE A 607 -0.32 4.73 -3.31
CA PHE A 607 0.64 5.64 -3.95
C PHE A 607 1.50 4.91 -4.97
N TYR A 608 2.14 3.81 -4.59
CA TYR A 608 2.99 3.01 -5.47
C TYR A 608 2.21 2.49 -6.68
N ARG A 609 0.95 2.06 -6.50
CA ARG A 609 0.05 1.66 -7.60
C ARG A 609 -0.32 2.82 -8.54
N GLN A 610 -0.28 4.07 -8.05
CA GLN A 610 -0.57 5.27 -8.84
C GLN A 610 0.67 5.85 -9.55
N THR A 611 1.86 5.79 -8.94
CA THR A 611 3.06 6.51 -9.43
C THR A 611 4.16 5.66 -10.01
N HIS A 612 4.18 4.34 -9.74
CA HIS A 612 5.25 3.43 -10.18
C HIS A 612 4.70 2.40 -11.17
N PRO A 613 5.04 2.48 -12.48
CA PRO A 613 4.71 1.45 -13.46
C PRO A 613 5.12 0.03 -13.02
N GLU A 614 6.20 -0.07 -12.25
CA GLU A 614 6.74 -1.28 -11.61
C GLU A 614 5.68 -2.04 -10.78
N SER A 615 4.65 -1.34 -10.29
CA SER A 615 3.48 -1.94 -9.60
C SER A 615 2.64 -2.90 -10.44
N SER A 616 2.89 -2.98 -11.75
CA SER A 616 2.22 -3.92 -12.63
C SER A 616 3.11 -5.08 -13.08
N PHE A 617 4.43 -5.03 -12.85
CA PHE A 617 5.36 -5.99 -13.42
C PHE A 617 6.51 -6.48 -12.51
N SER A 618 6.93 -5.75 -11.48
CA SER A 618 7.93 -6.23 -10.50
C SER A 618 7.24 -6.98 -9.36
N LEU A 619 7.77 -8.14 -8.95
CA LEU A 619 7.15 -8.96 -7.89
C LEU A 619 7.36 -8.40 -6.48
N PHE A 620 8.48 -7.71 -6.23
CA PHE A 620 9.02 -7.46 -4.87
C PHE A 620 8.11 -6.68 -3.90
N TRP A 621 7.07 -6.01 -4.38
CA TRP A 621 6.09 -5.32 -3.53
C TRP A 621 4.91 -6.20 -3.10
N HIS A 622 4.78 -7.44 -3.60
CA HIS A 622 3.61 -8.31 -3.37
C HIS A 622 3.31 -8.57 -1.89
N SER A 623 4.33 -8.49 -1.03
CA SER A 623 4.22 -8.68 0.41
C SER A 623 3.40 -7.57 1.07
N ALA A 624 3.45 -6.32 0.57
CA ALA A 624 2.56 -5.25 1.02
C ALA A 624 1.09 -5.60 0.78
N LEU A 625 0.79 -6.21 -0.37
CA LEU A 625 -0.56 -6.64 -0.72
C LEU A 625 -1.06 -7.74 0.22
N LEU A 626 -0.20 -8.70 0.56
CA LEU A 626 -0.51 -9.82 1.46
C LEU A 626 -0.83 -9.31 2.87
N TYR A 627 0.03 -8.45 3.40
CA TYR A 627 -0.07 -7.94 4.77
C TYR A 627 -1.24 -6.96 4.90
N LEU A 628 -1.43 -6.08 3.92
CA LEU A 628 -2.58 -5.18 3.90
C LEU A 628 -3.89 -5.96 3.76
N ALA A 629 -3.97 -6.97 2.87
CA ALA A 629 -5.17 -7.80 2.74
C ALA A 629 -5.50 -8.58 4.03
N ASN A 630 -4.49 -9.10 4.73
CA ASN A 630 -4.65 -9.71 6.06
C ASN A 630 -5.24 -8.71 7.07
N ALA A 631 -4.66 -7.50 7.15
CA ALA A 631 -5.16 -6.46 8.04
C ALA A 631 -6.60 -6.03 7.66
N MET A 632 -6.96 -5.99 6.38
CA MET A 632 -8.31 -5.62 5.94
C MET A 632 -9.34 -6.69 6.30
N LEU A 633 -8.97 -7.99 6.22
CA LEU A 633 -9.82 -9.09 6.67
C LEU A 633 -9.94 -9.17 8.20
N ARG A 634 -8.96 -8.63 8.95
CA ARG A 634 -9.06 -8.40 10.39
C ARG A 634 -10.00 -7.24 10.70
N GLU A 635 -9.85 -6.09 10.02
CA GLU A 635 -10.77 -4.94 10.15
C GLU A 635 -12.23 -5.35 9.84
N ALA A 636 -12.45 -6.18 8.82
CA ALA A 636 -13.77 -6.72 8.47
C ALA A 636 -14.44 -7.52 9.60
N ALA A 637 -13.67 -8.26 10.38
CA ALA A 637 -14.17 -9.06 11.50
C ALA A 637 -14.52 -8.23 12.75
N GLY A 638 -14.06 -6.98 12.83
CA GLY A 638 -14.34 -6.06 13.95
C GLY A 638 -15.77 -5.48 13.96
N GLY A 639 -16.58 -5.77 12.94
CA GLY A 639 -17.94 -5.24 12.79
C GLY A 639 -18.01 -4.00 11.88
N PRO A 640 -19.21 -3.40 11.72
CA PRO A 640 -19.49 -2.45 10.65
C PRO A 640 -18.94 -1.02 10.86
N GLN A 641 -17.97 -0.82 11.75
CA GLN A 641 -17.49 0.51 12.15
C GLN A 641 -16.71 1.25 11.05
N ASN A 642 -16.07 0.55 10.12
CA ASN A 642 -15.40 1.18 8.98
C ASN A 642 -15.57 0.35 7.69
N PRO A 643 -16.10 0.90 6.58
CA PRO A 643 -16.18 0.19 5.29
C PRO A 643 -14.87 0.22 4.47
N GLU A 644 -13.88 1.04 4.84
CA GLU A 644 -12.64 1.30 4.07
C GLU A 644 -11.85 0.04 3.73
N TRP A 645 -11.88 -0.98 4.59
CA TRP A 645 -11.20 -2.25 4.36
C TRP A 645 -11.58 -2.91 3.02
N ARG A 646 -12.82 -2.71 2.54
CA ARG A 646 -13.29 -3.24 1.25
C ARG A 646 -12.56 -2.64 0.06
N PHE A 647 -12.22 -1.35 0.12
CA PHE A 647 -11.45 -0.68 -0.93
C PHE A 647 -10.04 -1.26 -0.99
N TYR A 648 -9.33 -1.26 0.14
CA TYR A 648 -7.95 -1.74 0.20
C TYR A 648 -7.83 -3.24 -0.08
N PHE A 649 -8.79 -4.06 0.36
CA PHE A 649 -8.81 -5.49 0.02
C PHE A 649 -8.99 -5.71 -1.50
N ARG A 650 -9.96 -5.02 -2.13
CA ARG A 650 -10.13 -5.10 -3.60
C ARG A 650 -8.92 -4.55 -4.35
N LEU A 651 -8.28 -3.49 -3.87
CA LEU A 651 -7.04 -2.95 -4.44
C LEU A 651 -5.89 -3.96 -4.39
N CYS A 652 -5.75 -4.72 -3.30
CA CYS A 652 -4.79 -5.83 -3.21
C CYS A 652 -5.10 -6.94 -4.20
N ILE A 653 -6.36 -7.36 -4.30
CA ILE A 653 -6.81 -8.40 -5.24
C ILE A 653 -6.59 -7.97 -6.70
N ALA A 654 -6.94 -6.73 -7.07
CA ALA A 654 -6.69 -6.17 -8.40
C ALA A 654 -5.19 -6.07 -8.74
N SER A 655 -4.37 -5.76 -7.74
CA SER A 655 -2.92 -5.74 -7.89
C SER A 655 -2.36 -7.16 -8.11
N TYR A 656 -2.81 -8.17 -7.36
CA TYR A 656 -2.47 -9.58 -7.64
C TYR A 656 -2.98 -10.07 -9.00
N GLN A 657 -4.19 -9.70 -9.42
CA GLN A 657 -4.71 -9.98 -10.76
C GLN A 657 -3.83 -9.37 -11.87
N THR A 658 -3.09 -8.30 -11.57
CA THR A 658 -2.11 -7.72 -12.51
C THR A 658 -0.84 -8.57 -12.54
N LEU A 659 -0.23 -8.81 -11.38
CA LEU A 659 1.01 -9.60 -11.23
C LEU A 659 0.86 -11.06 -11.69
N CYS A 660 -0.36 -11.59 -11.72
CA CYS A 660 -0.71 -12.91 -12.26
C CYS A 660 -0.28 -13.12 -13.73
N GLY A 661 -0.02 -12.04 -14.48
CA GLY A 661 0.59 -12.10 -15.81
C GLY A 661 2.01 -12.71 -15.76
N GLY A 662 2.96 -12.00 -15.13
CA GLY A 662 4.34 -12.50 -15.00
C GLY A 662 4.49 -13.68 -14.04
N TYR A 663 3.70 -13.74 -12.96
CA TYR A 663 3.98 -14.58 -11.79
C TYR A 663 2.81 -15.46 -11.36
N ARG A 664 2.96 -16.79 -11.46
CA ARG A 664 1.96 -17.78 -11.03
C ARG A 664 1.73 -17.77 -9.51
N LEU A 665 2.74 -17.40 -8.71
CA LEU A 665 2.62 -17.13 -7.27
C LEU A 665 1.47 -16.17 -6.91
N ALA A 666 1.26 -15.12 -7.71
CA ALA A 666 0.22 -14.12 -7.45
C ALA A 666 -1.20 -14.72 -7.53
N LYS A 667 -1.43 -15.71 -8.41
CA LYS A 667 -2.68 -16.49 -8.49
C LYS A 667 -2.90 -17.28 -7.21
N GLY A 668 -1.85 -17.95 -6.71
CA GLY A 668 -1.91 -18.76 -5.50
C GLY A 668 -2.21 -17.95 -4.24
N ILE A 669 -1.48 -16.85 -4.02
CA ILE A 669 -1.71 -15.97 -2.86
C ILE A 669 -3.13 -15.36 -2.91
N ALA A 670 -3.56 -14.87 -4.07
CA ALA A 670 -4.92 -14.33 -4.22
C ALA A 670 -6.00 -15.39 -3.96
N GLN A 671 -5.81 -16.65 -4.38
CA GLN A 671 -6.73 -17.74 -4.05
C GLN A 671 -6.77 -18.04 -2.53
N GLY A 672 -5.63 -18.01 -1.84
CA GLY A 672 -5.60 -18.12 -0.37
C GLY A 672 -6.39 -17.00 0.32
N LEU A 673 -6.18 -15.76 -0.10
CA LEU A 673 -6.92 -14.58 0.38
C LEU A 673 -8.43 -14.65 0.07
N LEU A 674 -8.84 -15.22 -1.07
CA LEU A 674 -10.25 -15.47 -1.38
C LEU A 674 -10.87 -16.50 -0.42
N SER A 675 -10.16 -17.58 -0.05
CA SER A 675 -10.65 -18.52 0.97
C SER A 675 -10.85 -17.81 2.30
N MET A 676 -9.86 -17.03 2.74
CA MET A 676 -9.90 -16.26 3.98
C MET A 676 -11.03 -15.23 4.02
N ALA A 677 -11.40 -14.65 2.87
CA ALA A 677 -12.49 -13.70 2.75
C ALA A 677 -13.88 -14.37 2.78
N LEU A 678 -14.03 -15.53 2.14
CA LEU A 678 -15.26 -16.32 2.18
C LEU A 678 -15.53 -16.86 3.59
N ASP A 679 -14.52 -17.45 4.23
CA ASP A 679 -14.59 -17.95 5.61
C ASP A 679 -15.05 -16.90 6.63
N ARG A 680 -14.66 -15.64 6.41
CA ARG A 680 -14.97 -14.50 7.29
C ARG A 680 -16.24 -13.75 6.88
N GLY A 681 -16.98 -14.22 5.86
CA GLY A 681 -18.15 -13.53 5.31
C GLY A 681 -17.84 -12.15 4.70
N ALA A 682 -16.58 -11.88 4.38
CA ALA A 682 -16.09 -10.59 3.92
C ALA A 682 -16.27 -10.39 2.39
N MET A 683 -16.52 -11.46 1.64
CA MET A 683 -16.76 -11.45 0.20
C MET A 683 -17.87 -12.44 -0.18
N ASP A 684 -18.67 -12.10 -1.20
CA ASP A 684 -19.71 -12.97 -1.75
C ASP A 684 -19.12 -14.10 -2.64
N PRO A 685 -19.66 -15.33 -2.63
CA PRO A 685 -19.17 -16.44 -3.47
C PRO A 685 -19.16 -16.16 -4.98
N ARG A 686 -20.07 -15.33 -5.50
CA ARG A 686 -20.11 -14.94 -6.92
C ARG A 686 -19.01 -13.93 -7.26
N GLU A 687 -18.72 -13.00 -6.34
CA GLU A 687 -17.58 -12.07 -6.46
C GLU A 687 -16.25 -12.83 -6.44
N ALA A 688 -16.04 -13.70 -5.44
CA ALA A 688 -14.84 -14.55 -5.36
C ALA A 688 -14.70 -15.46 -6.60
N GLY A 689 -15.82 -16.02 -7.09
CA GLY A 689 -15.86 -16.79 -8.34
C GLY A 689 -15.50 -15.96 -9.59
N ALA A 690 -15.85 -14.67 -9.63
CA ALA A 690 -15.49 -13.77 -10.72
C ALA A 690 -13.99 -13.42 -10.69
N VAL A 691 -13.44 -13.08 -9.51
CA VAL A 691 -12.01 -12.83 -9.32
C VAL A 691 -11.18 -14.04 -9.74
N ARG A 692 -11.56 -15.24 -9.28
CA ARG A 692 -10.90 -16.51 -9.64
C ARG A 692 -10.86 -16.75 -11.14
N ARG A 693 -12.01 -16.59 -11.84
CA ARG A 693 -12.06 -16.74 -13.30
C ARG A 693 -11.17 -15.73 -14.01
N ASP A 694 -10.99 -14.51 -13.49
CA ASP A 694 -10.06 -13.56 -14.10
C ASP A 694 -8.59 -13.97 -13.90
N LEU A 695 -8.21 -14.44 -12.71
CA LEU A 695 -6.87 -15.00 -12.45
C LEU A 695 -6.58 -16.20 -13.36
N GLU A 696 -7.57 -17.08 -13.58
CA GLU A 696 -7.47 -18.20 -14.53
C GLU A 696 -7.32 -17.71 -15.98
N ARG A 697 -8.07 -16.69 -16.41
CA ARG A 697 -7.94 -16.10 -17.76
C ARG A 697 -6.61 -15.39 -17.98
N ARG A 698 -6.06 -14.73 -16.96
CA ARG A 698 -4.80 -13.97 -17.04
C ARG A 698 -3.56 -14.86 -16.96
N GLY A 699 -3.63 -15.95 -16.21
CA GLY A 699 -2.55 -16.93 -16.08
C GLY A 699 -2.59 -18.08 -17.08
N ARG A 700 -3.28 -17.96 -18.23
CA ARG A 700 -3.47 -19.09 -19.17
C ARG A 700 -2.16 -19.61 -19.77
N HIS A 701 -1.24 -18.71 -20.11
CA HIS A 701 0.06 -19.01 -20.71
C HIS A 701 0.97 -19.83 -19.79
N HIS A 702 0.76 -19.77 -18.47
CA HIS A 702 1.44 -20.64 -17.50
C HIS A 702 1.11 -22.14 -17.65
N HIS A 703 0.06 -22.51 -18.42
CA HIS A 703 -0.34 -23.90 -18.64
C HIS A 703 0.39 -24.60 -19.82
N HIS A 704 1.35 -23.94 -20.49
CA HIS A 704 2.12 -24.54 -21.58
C HIS A 704 3.36 -25.36 -21.14
N HIS A 705 3.62 -25.45 -19.84
CA HIS A 705 4.74 -26.21 -19.28
C HIS A 705 4.29 -27.19 -18.19
N ASP A 706 5.03 -28.28 -18.07
CA ASP A 706 4.79 -29.42 -17.16
C ASP A 706 5.17 -29.09 -15.68
N VAL A 707 4.80 -27.88 -15.25
CA VAL A 707 5.02 -27.38 -13.89
C VAL A 707 3.79 -27.72 -13.05
N SER A 708 3.91 -28.79 -12.26
CA SER A 708 3.04 -29.32 -11.17
C SER A 708 1.75 -28.55 -10.93
N ASP A 709 0.58 -29.21 -10.83
CA ASP A 709 -0.73 -28.59 -10.54
C ASP A 709 -0.78 -27.73 -9.24
N GLN A 710 0.26 -27.78 -8.40
CA GLN A 710 0.48 -26.84 -7.30
C GLN A 710 0.63 -25.41 -7.83
N VAL A 711 -0.02 -24.43 -7.20
CA VAL A 711 -0.03 -23.01 -7.65
C VAL A 711 0.80 -22.12 -6.69
N VAL A 712 1.48 -22.74 -5.73
CA VAL A 712 2.21 -22.08 -4.65
C VAL A 712 3.44 -22.90 -4.23
N PRO A 713 4.51 -22.24 -3.76
CA PRO A 713 5.59 -22.90 -3.04
C PRO A 713 5.07 -23.61 -1.78
N GLU A 714 5.75 -24.68 -1.38
CA GLU A 714 5.57 -25.29 -0.06
C GLU A 714 5.86 -24.28 1.06
N SER A 715 5.26 -24.49 2.25
CA SER A 715 5.46 -23.65 3.46
C SER A 715 5.12 -22.15 3.35
N LEU A 716 4.69 -21.62 2.21
CA LEU A 716 4.30 -20.22 2.06
C LEU A 716 3.07 -19.89 2.94
N VAL A 717 3.23 -18.97 3.87
CA VAL A 717 2.16 -18.52 4.76
C VAL A 717 1.31 -17.43 4.09
N VAL A 718 -0.02 -17.51 4.24
CA VAL A 718 -0.96 -16.51 3.71
C VAL A 718 -1.97 -15.99 4.74
N ASP A 719 -2.45 -16.81 5.69
CA ASP A 719 -3.20 -16.29 6.86
C ASP A 719 -2.22 -15.97 8.00
N LEU A 720 -1.65 -14.77 7.96
CA LEU A 720 -0.59 -14.31 8.87
C LEU A 720 -1.06 -14.26 10.33
N ASP A 721 -2.37 -14.14 10.56
CA ASP A 721 -2.95 -14.19 11.90
C ASP A 721 -3.05 -15.63 12.40
N LEU A 722 -3.57 -16.56 11.60
CA LEU A 722 -3.60 -17.98 11.94
C LEU A 722 -2.18 -18.52 12.21
N ALA A 723 -1.18 -18.06 11.45
CA ALA A 723 0.22 -18.46 11.58
C ALA A 723 0.90 -18.11 12.92
N VAL A 724 0.29 -17.26 13.74
CA VAL A 724 0.74 -17.01 15.13
C VAL A 724 0.49 -18.22 16.04
N THR A 725 -0.48 -19.07 15.69
CA THR A 725 -0.96 -20.21 16.51
C THR A 725 -0.91 -21.56 15.79
N ASP A 726 -1.11 -21.57 14.47
CA ASP A 726 -0.99 -22.75 13.61
C ASP A 726 -0.32 -22.35 12.28
N PRO A 727 1.02 -22.41 12.19
CA PRO A 727 1.76 -22.14 10.96
C PRO A 727 1.46 -23.12 9.81
N SER A 728 0.83 -24.27 10.07
CA SER A 728 0.54 -25.30 9.06
C SER A 728 -0.79 -25.04 8.36
N ALA A 729 -1.85 -24.79 9.13
CA ALA A 729 -3.17 -24.43 8.59
C ALA A 729 -3.17 -23.06 7.88
N ALA A 730 -2.24 -22.17 8.24
CA ALA A 730 -2.06 -20.86 7.61
C ALA A 730 -1.41 -20.87 6.22
N GLN A 731 -0.93 -22.04 5.75
CA GLN A 731 -0.21 -22.16 4.48
C GLN A 731 -1.15 -22.04 3.28
N ALA A 732 -0.64 -21.43 2.21
CA ALA A 732 -1.39 -21.16 0.99
C ALA A 732 -2.00 -22.43 0.37
N GLU A 733 -1.31 -23.57 0.42
CA GLU A 733 -1.83 -24.85 -0.08
C GLU A 733 -3.12 -25.28 0.64
N LYS A 734 -3.18 -25.15 1.97
CA LYS A 734 -4.35 -25.55 2.77
C LYS A 734 -5.54 -24.63 2.47
N LEU A 735 -5.29 -23.32 2.35
CA LEU A 735 -6.31 -22.32 2.00
C LEU A 735 -6.82 -22.51 0.56
N ILE A 736 -5.96 -22.82 -0.40
CA ILE A 736 -6.36 -23.12 -1.79
C ILE A 736 -7.18 -24.42 -1.86
N ARG A 737 -6.86 -25.43 -1.03
CA ARG A 737 -7.69 -26.64 -0.94
C ARG A 737 -9.07 -26.33 -0.36
N LYS A 738 -9.14 -25.58 0.74
CA LYS A 738 -10.39 -25.14 1.36
C LYS A 738 -11.26 -24.29 0.41
N LEU A 739 -10.65 -23.43 -0.40
CA LEU A 739 -11.36 -22.67 -1.45
C LEU A 739 -12.09 -23.60 -2.44
N LYS A 740 -11.52 -24.76 -2.79
CA LYS A 740 -12.17 -25.75 -3.66
C LYS A 740 -13.32 -26.44 -2.93
N GLU A 741 -13.12 -26.82 -1.66
CA GLU A 741 -14.13 -27.49 -0.82
C GLU A 741 -15.40 -26.63 -0.66
N LEU A 742 -15.25 -25.34 -0.30
CA LEU A 742 -16.34 -24.36 -0.17
C LEU A 742 -17.15 -24.16 -1.46
N GLN A 743 -16.56 -24.45 -2.63
CA GLN A 743 -17.20 -24.25 -3.94
C GLN A 743 -18.00 -25.45 -4.42
N VAL A 744 -17.72 -26.66 -3.92
CA VAL A 744 -18.58 -27.84 -4.17
C VAL A 744 -19.92 -27.63 -3.46
N GLN A 745 -19.86 -27.28 -2.18
CA GLN A 745 -21.04 -27.02 -1.34
C GLN A 745 -21.94 -25.92 -1.93
N GLY A 746 -21.35 -24.79 -2.36
CA GLY A 746 -22.09 -23.70 -3.00
C GLY A 746 -22.67 -24.01 -4.39
N VAL A 747 -22.31 -25.13 -5.02
CA VAL A 747 -22.96 -25.61 -6.25
C VAL A 747 -24.15 -26.50 -5.92
N ASP A 748 -24.03 -27.39 -4.93
CA ASP A 748 -25.13 -28.26 -4.49
C ASP A 748 -26.29 -27.44 -3.89
N GLU A 749 -26.00 -26.46 -3.03
CA GLU A 749 -27.01 -25.51 -2.51
C GLU A 749 -27.63 -24.68 -3.65
N GLY A 750 -26.83 -24.31 -4.66
CA GLY A 750 -27.28 -23.56 -5.82
C GLY A 750 -28.24 -24.33 -6.73
N GLN A 751 -28.16 -25.67 -6.76
CA GLN A 751 -29.10 -26.55 -7.46
C GLN A 751 -30.32 -26.87 -6.59
N ALA A 752 -30.13 -27.09 -5.28
CA ALA A 752 -31.23 -27.30 -4.33
C ALA A 752 -32.16 -26.08 -4.20
N ALA A 753 -31.65 -24.85 -4.45
CA ALA A 753 -32.44 -23.62 -4.49
C ALA A 753 -33.10 -23.34 -5.86
N GLN A 754 -33.03 -24.28 -6.82
CA GLN A 754 -33.68 -24.20 -8.14
C GLN A 754 -34.62 -25.38 -8.44
N ALA A 755 -34.91 -26.20 -7.43
CA ALA A 755 -35.86 -27.32 -7.44
C ALA A 755 -37.05 -27.06 -6.50
#